data_AF-A0A926WRR8-F1
#
_entry.id   AF-A0A926WRR8-F1
#
_cell.length_a   1.000
_cell.length_b   1.000
_cell.length_c   1.000
_cell.angle_alpha   90.00
_cell.angle_beta   90.00
_cell.angle_gamma   90.00
#
_symmetry.space_group_name_H-M   'P 1'
#
loop_
_entity.id
_entity.type
_entity.pdbx_description
1 polymer ?
#
loop_
_entity_poly.entity_id
_entity_poly.type
_entity_poly.pdbx_seq_one_letter_code
_entity_poly.pdbx_strand_id
1 'polypeptide(L)'
;MNWEFWIDRGGTFTDIVAQRPDGELVIHKLLSENPDRYSDAAVQGIREILGISADAPIPADRISVVKMGTTVATNALLERKGDRTVLVITKGFGDALRIGYQNRPDIFARQIILPEMLYQRVIEVEERYSAQGEELIPLNLDTVRPQLQAAFDDGIRSCAIAFMHGYRYTAHEQQVATLAENMGFTQVSVSHAVSPLMKLVSRGDTTVVDAYLSPILRRYVDQVASQLGNNVSLQFMQSNGGLADAHNFQGKDSILSGPAGGIVGAVQTSLMAGFNQIISFDMGGTSTDVAHYNGEYERTLETEVAGVRLRTPMMAIHTVAAGGGSIVQYDGSRYRVGPESAGANPGPAAYSKGGPLTVTDCNVMVGKLQPAFFPKVFGLNADLPLDAEVVRRSFGKLAAEIGDHRTPEEVAAGFLAIAVDKMANAIKKISLQRGYDVSEYTLCCFGGAGGQHACLIADALGMKQVFIHPYAGVLSAYGMGLADVRAFRERAVESVLSAGLDLEGVLAVLVREGEEELNRQDAKDAKIEVYRRVLLRYEGTDGPLSVDFGDVVAMRSQFEGLHRQRYGFVAPEKRLIVEAVTVEVVARHDAPEEKVFSRRDDNQAVPMATVQMYTAGEWWNTPVYQREDLQPGDSVFGPAIIVEATGTNVIEPHWKAELTSRNHLVLQRQTNSQFLIQNRSTERSRRSLKSKIQNRPDPVMLEIFNNLFRAIAEQMGITLQNTSSSVNIKERLDFSCAIFDVSGQLVANAPHIPVHLGSMSESVQALIATYGDTIKPGDVFASNNPYNGGTHLPDITVITPVFVSSPLKGDLPLFYVASRGHHADIGGITPGSMPPNSKSVDEEGILLDNFQLVAVGEFREQELVELLGSTPYPARNITQNIADLKAQIAANERGVQELYKMVEHYSLETVQAYMGFVQDNAEESVRRIIEVLQNGSFSYTLDDGSIIQVAITINRENRSAKIDFTGTSPQQLNNNFNAPAAVCKAAVLYVFRTLVNDDIPLNAGCMKPLEIINPVGCMLNPRYPAAVVAGNVETSQAITDTLYGALGVLAASQGTMNNFTFGNQRYQYYETICGGSGAGADFDGTDAVHTHMTNSRLTDPEVLEWRFPVILESFAIRENSGGEGKHHGGNGVIRCLRFLEKMTAGILSNHRVIAPFGLYGGEVAKVGKNYVERSDRTVEELGSKAVVEMNAGDIFVIETPGGGGYGEIDKLTIL
;
A
#
# COMPACT_ATOMS: atom_id res chain seq x y z
N MET A 1 -33.85 33.02 -5.13
CA MET A 1 -32.56 32.52 -4.63
C MET A 1 -31.46 33.14 -5.48
N ASN A 2 -30.22 33.19 -5.01
CA ASN A 2 -29.08 33.59 -5.83
C ASN A 2 -28.51 32.36 -6.56
N TRP A 3 -27.48 32.54 -7.39
CA TRP A 3 -26.78 31.44 -8.03
C TRP A 3 -25.89 30.68 -7.05
N GLU A 4 -25.85 29.36 -7.17
CA GLU A 4 -24.85 28.50 -6.53
C GLU A 4 -23.97 27.86 -7.59
N PHE A 5 -22.68 27.74 -7.31
CA PHE A 5 -21.73 27.04 -8.18
C PHE A 5 -21.01 25.94 -7.40
N TRP A 6 -20.99 24.74 -7.96
CA TRP A 6 -20.30 23.58 -7.41
C TRP A 6 -19.30 23.09 -8.46
N ILE A 7 -18.01 23.07 -8.11
CA ILE A 7 -16.93 22.99 -9.09
C ILE A 7 -15.90 21.94 -8.67
N ASP A 8 -15.68 20.93 -9.51
CA ASP A 8 -14.57 20.01 -9.37
C ASP A 8 -13.47 20.36 -10.38
N ARG A 9 -12.35 20.89 -9.89
CA ARG A 9 -11.16 21.12 -10.71
C ARG A 9 -10.27 19.89 -10.71
N GLY A 10 -10.58 18.96 -11.61
CA GLY A 10 -9.77 17.77 -11.88
C GLY A 10 -8.51 18.05 -12.70
N GLY A 11 -7.71 17.01 -12.99
CA GLY A 11 -6.47 17.14 -13.77
C GLY A 11 -6.70 17.42 -15.26
N THR A 12 -7.70 16.79 -15.89
CA THR A 12 -7.98 16.97 -17.32
C THR A 12 -9.07 18.01 -17.57
N PHE A 13 -10.17 17.93 -16.84
CA PHE A 13 -11.34 18.79 -17.00
C PHE A 13 -11.75 19.42 -15.67
N THR A 14 -12.29 20.63 -15.76
CA THR A 14 -12.99 21.30 -14.68
C THR A 14 -14.48 21.15 -14.94
N ASP A 15 -15.16 20.48 -14.01
CA ASP A 15 -16.58 20.16 -14.08
C ASP A 15 -17.35 21.13 -13.19
N ILE A 16 -18.38 21.77 -13.76
CA ILE A 16 -19.18 22.78 -13.07
C ILE A 16 -20.64 22.38 -13.10
N VAL A 17 -21.26 22.36 -11.93
CA VAL A 17 -22.71 22.30 -11.77
C VAL A 17 -23.16 23.60 -11.11
N ALA A 18 -24.00 24.36 -11.80
CA ALA A 18 -24.53 25.62 -11.30
C ALA A 18 -26.04 25.52 -11.06
N GLN A 19 -26.50 25.96 -9.89
CA GLN A 19 -27.93 26.10 -9.60
C GLN A 19 -28.37 27.54 -9.87
N ARG A 20 -29.38 27.66 -10.72
CA ARG A 20 -30.02 28.92 -11.05
C ARG A 20 -30.91 29.41 -9.89
N PRO A 21 -31.21 30.72 -9.82
CA PRO A 21 -32.20 31.30 -8.89
C PRO A 21 -33.59 30.63 -8.85
N ASP A 22 -33.97 29.94 -9.93
CA ASP A 22 -35.22 29.20 -10.11
C ASP A 22 -35.12 27.70 -9.77
N GLY A 23 -33.95 27.25 -9.32
CA GLY A 23 -33.66 25.88 -8.92
C GLY A 23 -33.23 24.94 -10.04
N GLU A 24 -33.13 25.40 -11.30
CA GLU A 24 -32.63 24.57 -12.40
C GLU A 24 -31.09 24.40 -12.35
N LEU A 25 -30.62 23.19 -12.65
CA LEU A 25 -29.19 22.87 -12.70
C LEU A 25 -28.65 23.00 -14.12
N VAL A 26 -27.51 23.66 -14.25
CA VAL A 26 -26.75 23.84 -15.50
C VAL A 26 -25.40 23.14 -15.34
N ILE A 27 -25.02 22.33 -16.32
CA ILE A 27 -23.74 21.64 -16.35
C ILE A 27 -22.84 22.32 -17.36
N HIS A 28 -21.58 22.51 -17.01
CA HIS A 28 -20.56 23.04 -17.91
C HIS A 28 -19.21 22.34 -17.68
N LYS A 29 -18.42 22.20 -18.74
CA LYS A 29 -17.14 21.47 -18.71
C LYS A 29 -16.08 22.20 -19.52
N LEU A 30 -14.94 22.48 -18.89
CA LEU A 30 -13.79 23.14 -19.51
C LEU A 30 -12.54 22.28 -19.34
N LEU A 31 -11.52 22.49 -20.17
CA LEU A 31 -10.19 21.94 -19.91
C LEU A 31 -9.61 22.62 -18.65
N SER A 32 -9.05 21.85 -17.73
CA SER A 32 -8.51 22.41 -16.48
C SER A 32 -7.34 23.36 -16.69
N GLU A 33 -6.59 23.16 -17.79
CA GLU A 33 -5.48 24.02 -18.19
C GLU A 33 -5.61 24.38 -19.68
N ASN A 34 -5.76 25.68 -19.97
CA ASN A 34 -5.76 26.22 -21.32
C ASN A 34 -5.27 27.69 -21.30
N PRO A 35 -3.97 27.92 -21.03
CA PRO A 35 -3.42 29.25 -20.79
C PRO A 35 -3.58 30.21 -21.99
N ASP A 36 -3.74 29.67 -23.20
CA ASP A 36 -4.00 30.45 -24.42
C ASP A 36 -5.41 31.05 -24.45
N ARG A 37 -6.33 30.60 -23.59
CA ARG A 37 -7.75 31.02 -23.59
C ARG A 37 -8.22 31.64 -22.28
N TYR A 38 -7.75 31.17 -21.13
CA TYR A 38 -8.16 31.66 -19.82
C TYR A 38 -7.13 31.39 -18.73
N SER A 39 -7.11 32.23 -17.68
CA SER A 39 -6.18 32.12 -16.55
C SER A 39 -6.59 31.06 -15.53
N ASP A 40 -7.88 30.82 -15.35
CA ASP A 40 -8.44 29.80 -14.46
C ASP A 40 -9.77 29.29 -15.01
N ALA A 41 -9.93 27.97 -15.07
CA ALA A 41 -11.09 27.32 -15.68
C ALA A 41 -12.38 27.51 -14.87
N ALA A 42 -12.30 27.58 -13.54
CA ALA A 42 -13.47 27.71 -12.68
C ALA A 42 -14.05 29.13 -12.75
N VAL A 43 -13.19 30.14 -12.65
CA VAL A 43 -13.60 31.54 -12.83
C VAL A 43 -14.15 31.76 -14.25
N GLN A 44 -13.51 31.19 -15.27
CA GLN A 44 -13.99 31.28 -16.65
C GLN A 44 -15.37 30.63 -16.82
N GLY A 45 -15.58 29.44 -16.25
CA GLY A 45 -16.87 28.77 -16.33
C GLY A 45 -18.00 29.55 -15.64
N ILE A 46 -17.72 30.18 -14.48
CA ILE A 46 -18.67 31.10 -13.82
C ILE A 46 -19.03 32.26 -14.76
N ARG A 47 -18.04 32.86 -15.43
CA ARG A 47 -18.26 33.96 -16.39
C ARG A 47 -19.12 33.53 -17.57
N GLU A 48 -18.84 32.38 -18.17
CA GLU A 48 -19.58 31.85 -19.31
C GLU A 48 -21.05 31.55 -18.95
N ILE A 49 -21.29 30.93 -17.79
CA ILE A 49 -22.64 30.62 -17.31
C ILE A 49 -23.44 31.89 -17.01
N LEU A 50 -22.79 32.93 -16.46
CA LEU A 50 -23.44 34.22 -16.18
C LEU A 50 -23.54 35.14 -17.41
N GLY A 51 -22.92 34.79 -18.54
CA GLY A 51 -22.90 35.58 -19.77
C GLY A 51 -22.06 36.86 -19.65
N ILE A 52 -20.96 36.82 -18.88
CA ILE A 52 -20.10 37.97 -18.59
C ILE A 52 -18.90 37.99 -19.55
N SER A 53 -18.52 39.17 -20.04
CA SER A 53 -17.31 39.33 -20.85
C SER A 53 -16.02 39.13 -20.04
N ALA A 54 -14.91 38.82 -20.70
CA ALA A 54 -13.63 38.51 -20.04
C ALA A 54 -13.16 39.58 -19.03
N ASP A 55 -13.36 40.86 -19.34
CA ASP A 55 -12.84 41.99 -18.54
C ASP A 55 -13.83 42.57 -17.52
N ALA A 56 -15.10 42.14 -17.53
CA ALA A 56 -16.11 42.68 -16.61
C ALA A 56 -16.00 42.03 -15.22
N PRO A 57 -16.27 42.76 -14.11
CA PRO A 57 -16.29 42.17 -12.78
C PRO A 57 -17.45 41.16 -12.62
N ILE A 58 -17.23 40.09 -11.86
CA ILE A 58 -18.29 39.13 -11.53
C ILE A 58 -19.24 39.78 -10.50
N PRO A 59 -20.57 39.77 -10.72
CA PRO A 59 -21.55 40.37 -9.81
C PRO A 59 -21.74 39.49 -8.57
N ALA A 60 -20.93 39.74 -7.53
CA ALA A 60 -20.94 39.01 -6.27
C ALA A 60 -22.32 38.90 -5.61
N ASP A 61 -23.15 39.95 -5.75
CA ASP A 61 -24.51 40.03 -5.20
C ASP A 61 -25.49 39.02 -5.82
N ARG A 62 -25.14 38.44 -6.97
CA ARG A 62 -25.92 37.40 -7.65
C ARG A 62 -25.52 35.97 -7.28
N ILE A 63 -24.45 35.79 -6.50
CA ILE A 63 -23.90 34.47 -6.13
C ILE A 63 -24.06 34.30 -4.62
N SER A 64 -24.72 33.23 -4.17
CA SER A 64 -24.79 32.91 -2.73
C SER A 64 -23.54 32.16 -2.27
N VAL A 65 -23.15 31.12 -3.00
CA VAL A 65 -22.04 30.24 -2.61
C VAL A 65 -21.31 29.66 -3.82
N VAL A 66 -20.00 29.49 -3.66
CA VAL A 66 -19.15 28.69 -4.54
C VAL A 66 -18.52 27.59 -3.69
N LYS A 67 -18.83 26.33 -4.02
CA LYS A 67 -18.26 25.13 -3.40
C LYS A 67 -17.31 24.47 -4.37
N MET A 68 -16.08 24.17 -3.95
CA MET A 68 -15.04 23.73 -4.87
C MET A 68 -14.18 22.59 -4.31
N GLY A 69 -13.88 21.60 -5.13
CA GLY A 69 -12.76 20.67 -4.92
C GLY A 69 -11.63 20.98 -5.89
N THR A 70 -10.40 20.70 -5.47
CA THR A 70 -9.23 21.01 -6.30
C THR A 70 -8.14 19.97 -6.18
N THR A 71 -7.54 19.65 -7.31
CA THR A 71 -6.37 18.77 -7.38
C THR A 71 -5.05 19.53 -7.25
N VAL A 72 -5.06 20.86 -7.02
CA VAL A 72 -3.85 21.71 -6.96
C VAL A 72 -2.82 21.19 -5.95
N ALA A 73 -3.22 20.88 -4.72
CA ALA A 73 -2.30 20.37 -3.71
C ALA A 73 -1.82 18.95 -4.01
N THR A 74 -2.70 18.07 -4.48
CA THR A 74 -2.32 16.70 -4.89
C THR A 74 -1.32 16.74 -6.04
N ASN A 75 -1.52 17.59 -7.06
CA ASN A 75 -0.59 17.75 -8.16
C ASN A 75 0.72 18.40 -7.70
N ALA A 76 0.66 19.44 -6.85
CA ALA A 76 1.87 20.04 -6.29
C ALA A 76 2.69 19.04 -5.46
N LEU A 77 2.05 18.12 -4.75
CA LEU A 77 2.70 17.03 -4.03
C LEU A 77 3.34 16.02 -4.99
N LEU A 78 2.61 15.57 -6.00
CA LEU A 78 3.08 14.61 -7.01
C LEU A 78 4.22 15.17 -7.86
N GLU A 79 4.15 16.43 -8.25
CA GLU A 79 5.13 17.12 -9.09
C GLU A 79 6.27 17.77 -8.28
N ARG A 80 6.24 17.67 -6.95
CA ARG A 80 7.21 18.30 -6.04
C ARG A 80 7.33 19.82 -6.25
N LYS A 81 6.20 20.50 -6.41
CA LYS A 81 6.07 21.95 -6.64
C LYS A 81 5.43 22.71 -5.46
N GLY A 82 5.67 22.29 -4.24
CA GLY A 82 5.29 23.04 -3.03
C GLY A 82 6.30 24.13 -2.64
N ASP A 83 6.05 24.77 -1.50
CA ASP A 83 6.89 25.86 -1.01
C ASP A 83 8.14 25.37 -0.28
N ARG A 84 9.23 26.14 -0.34
CA ARG A 84 10.49 25.79 0.31
C ARG A 84 10.26 25.77 1.83
N THR A 85 10.55 24.63 2.46
CA THR A 85 10.20 24.36 3.86
C THR A 85 11.43 24.00 4.68
N VAL A 86 11.54 24.56 5.89
CA VAL A 86 12.50 24.12 6.93
C VAL A 86 11.79 23.21 7.93
N LEU A 87 12.41 22.10 8.30
CA LEU A 87 11.98 21.22 9.39
C LEU A 87 12.76 21.58 10.66
N VAL A 88 12.06 21.81 11.77
CA VAL A 88 12.63 21.99 13.11
C VAL A 88 12.24 20.78 13.94
N ILE A 89 13.23 20.05 14.44
CA ILE A 89 13.05 18.74 15.08
C ILE A 89 14.00 18.57 16.26
N THR A 90 13.67 17.65 17.15
CA THR A 90 14.53 17.28 18.29
C THR A 90 15.90 16.81 17.80
N LYS A 91 16.97 17.26 18.46
CA LYS A 91 18.34 16.85 18.16
C LYS A 91 18.53 15.35 18.33
N GLY A 92 19.29 14.77 17.40
CA GLY A 92 19.45 13.32 17.25
C GLY A 92 18.40 12.69 16.31
N PHE A 93 17.42 13.48 15.83
CA PHE A 93 16.33 13.01 14.97
C PHE A 93 16.23 13.79 13.66
N GLY A 94 17.28 14.53 13.27
CA GLY A 94 17.31 15.27 12.01
C GLY A 94 16.97 14.43 10.77
N ASP A 95 17.40 13.16 10.76
CA ASP A 95 17.14 12.21 9.67
C ASP A 95 15.91 11.33 9.87
N ALA A 96 15.14 11.52 10.95
CA ALA A 96 14.06 10.59 11.34
C ALA A 96 13.03 10.38 10.23
N LEU A 97 12.69 11.43 9.47
CA LEU A 97 11.74 11.34 8.34
C LEU A 97 12.38 10.69 7.10
N ARG A 98 13.67 10.92 6.87
CA ARG A 98 14.45 10.35 5.76
C ARG A 98 14.70 8.86 5.94
N ILE A 99 14.97 8.43 7.16
CA ILE A 99 15.09 7.01 7.52
C ILE A 99 13.68 6.39 7.57
N GLY A 100 12.71 7.10 8.12
CA GLY A 100 11.34 6.65 8.24
C GLY A 100 11.23 5.36 9.04
N TYR A 101 10.67 4.32 8.42
CA TYR A 101 10.62 2.97 8.97
C TYR A 101 11.64 2.01 8.34
N GLN A 102 12.74 2.54 7.79
CA GLN A 102 13.93 1.84 7.24
C GLN A 102 13.69 0.84 6.08
N ASN A 103 12.44 0.52 5.76
CA ASN A 103 12.08 -0.42 4.70
C ASN A 103 12.24 0.20 3.31
N ARG A 104 12.66 -0.60 2.33
CA ARG A 104 12.66 -0.22 0.92
C ARG A 104 11.26 -0.41 0.28
N PRO A 105 10.85 0.45 -0.67
CA PRO A 105 9.57 0.33 -1.36
C PRO A 105 9.46 -0.91 -2.26
N ASP A 106 10.49 -1.21 -3.04
CA ASP A 106 10.57 -2.40 -3.91
C ASP A 106 11.65 -3.35 -3.39
N ILE A 107 11.25 -4.56 -3.00
CA ILE A 107 12.16 -5.52 -2.40
C ILE A 107 13.17 -6.13 -3.38
N PHE A 108 12.88 -6.11 -4.68
CA PHE A 108 13.70 -6.73 -5.73
C PHE A 108 14.53 -5.71 -6.53
N ALA A 109 14.37 -4.42 -6.26
CA ALA A 109 15.17 -3.37 -6.87
C ALA A 109 16.64 -3.44 -6.42
N ARG A 110 17.56 -3.35 -7.38
CA ARG A 110 19.02 -3.22 -7.12
C ARG A 110 19.39 -1.78 -6.79
N GLN A 111 18.88 -0.83 -7.59
CA GLN A 111 18.89 0.59 -7.25
C GLN A 111 17.68 0.88 -6.37
N ILE A 112 17.93 1.10 -5.08
CA ILE A 112 16.85 1.43 -4.14
C ILE A 112 16.55 2.92 -4.31
N ILE A 113 15.30 3.26 -4.62
CA ILE A 113 14.86 4.65 -4.75
C ILE A 113 13.89 4.93 -3.61
N LEU A 114 14.28 5.85 -2.73
CA LEU A 114 13.44 6.32 -1.65
C LEU A 114 12.67 7.58 -2.07
N PRO A 115 11.48 7.83 -1.51
CA PRO A 115 10.75 9.07 -1.76
C PRO A 115 11.60 10.30 -1.42
N GLU A 116 11.52 11.31 -2.28
CA GLU A 116 12.17 12.60 -2.03
C GLU A 116 11.58 13.31 -0.81
N MET A 117 12.43 13.97 -0.02
CA MET A 117 12.01 14.76 1.13
C MET A 117 11.37 16.09 0.68
N LEU A 118 10.31 16.50 1.37
CA LEU A 118 9.60 17.74 1.07
C LEU A 118 10.23 18.99 1.72
N TYR A 119 11.06 18.80 2.74
CA TYR A 119 11.81 19.88 3.38
C TYR A 119 13.19 20.04 2.72
N GLN A 120 13.69 21.27 2.70
CA GLN A 120 14.99 21.62 2.13
C GLN A 120 16.10 21.71 3.18
N ARG A 121 15.73 22.05 4.43
CA ARG A 121 16.67 22.25 5.53
C ARG A 121 16.11 21.65 6.80
N VAL A 122 17.00 21.10 7.63
CA VAL A 122 16.68 20.62 8.98
C VAL A 122 17.40 21.49 10.00
N ILE A 123 16.72 21.82 11.09
CA ILE A 123 17.26 22.46 12.28
C ILE A 123 17.00 21.53 13.44
N GLU A 124 18.08 21.01 14.03
CA GLU A 124 18.02 20.21 15.24
C GLU A 124 18.07 21.11 16.47
N VAL A 125 17.07 20.96 17.35
CA VAL A 125 16.93 21.72 18.59
C VAL A 125 17.36 20.87 19.77
N GLU A 126 17.99 21.46 20.78
CA GLU A 126 18.37 20.74 22.00
C GLU A 126 17.28 20.94 23.07
N GLU A 127 16.27 20.07 23.01
CA GLU A 127 15.09 20.04 23.87
C GLU A 127 14.60 18.60 24.04
N ARG A 128 13.96 18.24 25.16
CA ARG A 128 13.42 16.89 25.33
C ARG A 128 12.39 16.78 26.44
N TYR A 129 11.25 16.16 26.14
CA TYR A 129 10.35 15.56 27.13
C TYR A 129 10.49 14.03 27.16
N SER A 130 10.24 13.42 28.31
CA SER A 130 9.99 11.98 28.42
C SER A 130 8.58 11.64 27.95
N ALA A 131 8.33 10.36 27.66
CA ALA A 131 7.00 9.85 27.32
C ALA A 131 5.95 10.13 28.43
N GLN A 132 6.40 10.29 29.68
CA GLN A 132 5.57 10.57 30.86
C GLN A 132 5.51 12.06 31.25
N GLY A 133 6.18 12.95 30.49
CA GLY A 133 6.03 14.40 30.65
C GLY A 133 7.05 15.07 31.55
N GLU A 134 8.12 14.37 31.90
CA GLU A 134 9.28 14.98 32.55
C GLU A 134 10.07 15.80 31.51
N GLU A 135 10.37 17.07 31.82
CA GLU A 135 11.25 17.90 31.00
C GLU A 135 12.71 17.48 31.25
N LEU A 136 13.25 16.69 30.33
CA LEU A 136 14.61 16.14 30.44
C LEU A 136 15.66 17.16 30.00
N ILE A 137 15.37 17.92 28.93
CA ILE A 137 16.22 18.99 28.42
C ILE A 137 15.35 20.23 28.16
N PRO A 138 15.58 21.35 28.87
CA PRO A 138 14.80 22.56 28.67
C PRO A 138 15.16 23.25 27.35
N LEU A 139 14.15 23.80 26.66
CA LEU A 139 14.34 24.54 25.42
C LEU A 139 15.12 25.85 25.64
N ASN A 140 16.15 26.08 24.83
CA ASN A 140 16.89 27.34 24.77
C ASN A 140 16.66 28.06 23.43
N LEU A 141 15.82 29.10 23.43
CA LEU A 141 15.51 29.86 22.22
C LEU A 141 16.69 30.65 21.63
N ASP A 142 17.71 30.97 22.43
CA ASP A 142 18.87 31.73 21.97
C ASP A 142 19.76 30.93 21.00
N THR A 143 19.71 29.58 21.07
CA THR A 143 20.42 28.70 20.14
C THR A 143 19.60 28.40 18.88
N VAL A 144 18.27 28.50 18.96
CA VAL A 144 17.35 28.24 17.83
C VAL A 144 17.24 29.46 16.91
N ARG A 145 17.18 30.67 17.48
CA ARG A 145 16.97 31.93 16.74
C ARG A 145 17.97 32.14 15.59
N PRO A 146 19.30 31.98 15.75
CA PRO A 146 20.24 32.20 14.66
C PRO A 146 20.03 31.23 13.49
N GLN A 147 19.65 29.98 13.78
CA GLN A 147 19.45 28.95 12.76
C GLN A 147 18.18 29.21 11.94
N LEU A 148 17.09 29.61 12.61
CA LEU A 148 15.87 30.06 11.94
C LEU A 148 16.11 31.32 11.11
N GLN A 149 16.94 32.25 11.60
CA GLN A 149 17.26 33.48 10.88
C GLN A 149 18.02 33.16 9.60
N ALA A 150 18.99 32.25 9.64
CA ALA A 150 19.70 31.81 8.45
C ALA A 150 18.76 31.16 7.42
N ALA A 151 17.82 30.31 7.86
CA ALA A 151 16.80 29.74 6.96
C ALA A 151 15.93 30.83 6.32
N PHE A 152 15.51 31.81 7.10
CA PHE A 152 14.74 32.95 6.63
C PHE A 152 15.54 33.81 5.63
N ASP A 153 16.79 34.11 5.92
CA ASP A 153 17.65 34.93 5.07
C ASP A 153 17.93 34.25 3.72
N ASP A 154 17.95 32.91 3.68
CA ASP A 154 18.05 32.10 2.45
C ASP A 154 16.74 31.99 1.65
N GLY A 155 15.71 32.75 2.06
CA GLY A 155 14.43 32.84 1.36
C GLY A 155 13.42 31.75 1.70
N ILE A 156 13.67 30.91 2.71
CA ILE A 156 12.68 29.94 3.20
C ILE A 156 11.61 30.71 4.00
N ARG A 157 10.33 30.48 3.70
CA ARG A 157 9.20 31.17 4.36
C ARG A 157 8.20 30.21 5.00
N SER A 158 8.36 28.91 4.79
CA SER A 158 7.56 27.87 5.42
C SER A 158 8.39 27.09 6.45
N CYS A 159 7.80 26.83 7.62
CA CYS A 159 8.43 26.16 8.75
C CYS A 159 7.52 25.04 9.28
N ALA A 160 8.06 23.82 9.38
CA ALA A 160 7.42 22.68 10.03
C ALA A 160 8.14 22.39 11.35
N ILE A 161 7.41 22.22 12.45
CA ILE A 161 7.98 21.99 13.79
C ILE A 161 7.42 20.68 14.34
N ALA A 162 8.28 19.70 14.63
CA ALA A 162 7.89 18.40 15.17
C ALA A 162 8.90 17.90 16.21
N PHE A 163 8.54 17.92 17.49
CA PHE A 163 9.38 17.44 18.59
C PHE A 163 8.91 16.11 19.14
N MET A 164 9.84 15.32 19.71
CA MET A 164 9.55 14.07 20.39
C MET A 164 8.59 14.28 21.56
N HIS A 165 7.51 13.49 21.59
CA HIS A 165 6.36 13.60 22.47
C HIS A 165 5.59 14.94 22.40
N GLY A 166 5.85 15.74 21.36
CA GLY A 166 5.23 17.06 21.15
C GLY A 166 3.71 17.00 21.03
N TYR A 167 3.14 15.88 20.55
CA TYR A 167 1.70 15.65 20.49
C TYR A 167 0.99 15.74 21.85
N ARG A 168 1.74 15.53 22.95
CA ARG A 168 1.24 15.53 24.33
C ARG A 168 1.79 16.69 25.14
N TYR A 169 3.06 17.04 24.95
CA TYR A 169 3.75 18.10 25.67
C TYR A 169 4.14 19.23 24.71
N THR A 170 3.21 20.13 24.48
CA THR A 170 3.23 21.08 23.35
C THR A 170 4.06 22.34 23.58
N ALA A 171 4.54 22.56 24.82
CA ALA A 171 5.11 23.84 25.25
C ALA A 171 6.34 24.27 24.43
N HIS A 172 7.27 23.36 24.17
CA HIS A 172 8.48 23.66 23.40
C HIS A 172 8.15 23.99 21.93
N GLU A 173 7.28 23.21 21.30
CA GLU A 173 6.84 23.47 19.93
C GLU A 173 6.17 24.85 19.80
N GLN A 174 5.30 25.21 20.75
CA GLN A 174 4.60 26.50 20.74
C GLN A 174 5.56 27.69 20.88
N GLN A 175 6.60 27.56 21.71
CA GLN A 175 7.60 28.61 21.88
C GLN A 175 8.43 28.83 20.61
N VAL A 176 8.82 27.75 19.92
CA VAL A 176 9.53 27.84 18.64
C VAL A 176 8.63 28.37 17.52
N ALA A 177 7.34 27.98 17.51
CA ALA A 177 6.37 28.50 16.55
C ALA A 177 6.22 30.03 16.68
N THR A 178 6.03 30.50 17.92
CA THR A 178 5.94 31.94 18.23
C THR A 178 7.21 32.69 17.80
N LEU A 179 8.38 32.07 17.95
CA LEU A 179 9.64 32.64 17.48
C LEU A 179 9.65 32.77 15.94
N ALA A 180 9.32 31.71 15.21
CA ALA A 180 9.28 31.71 13.76
C ALA A 180 8.27 32.72 13.19
N GLU A 181 7.07 32.81 13.77
CA GLU A 181 6.05 33.80 13.41
C GLU A 181 6.57 35.24 13.57
N ASN A 182 7.19 35.54 14.71
CA ASN A 182 7.77 36.86 14.97
C ASN A 182 8.93 37.23 14.03
N MET A 183 9.60 36.24 13.43
CA MET A 183 10.64 36.44 12.42
C MET A 183 10.08 36.70 11.02
N GLY A 184 8.79 36.42 10.80
CA GLY A 184 8.08 36.68 9.55
C GLY A 184 7.92 35.48 8.63
N PHE A 185 8.10 34.24 9.13
CA PHE A 185 7.70 33.05 8.38
C PHE A 185 6.19 33.15 8.06
N THR A 186 5.83 32.98 6.78
CA THR A 186 4.45 33.16 6.32
C THR A 186 3.58 31.92 6.54
N GLN A 187 4.23 30.77 6.78
CA GLN A 187 3.59 29.52 7.14
C GLN A 187 4.40 28.85 8.25
N VAL A 188 3.73 28.54 9.36
CA VAL A 188 4.29 27.78 10.48
C VAL A 188 3.31 26.66 10.82
N SER A 189 3.69 25.41 10.54
CA SER A 189 2.90 24.22 10.85
C SER A 189 3.53 23.51 12.04
N VAL A 190 2.74 23.30 13.10
CA VAL A 190 3.21 22.76 14.37
C VAL A 190 2.57 21.40 14.61
N SER A 191 3.38 20.39 14.95
CA SER A 191 2.96 19.00 14.86
C SER A 191 1.77 18.64 15.76
N HIS A 192 1.74 19.16 16.99
CA HIS A 192 0.61 18.94 17.90
C HIS A 192 -0.70 19.59 17.45
N ALA A 193 -0.67 20.61 16.59
CA ALA A 193 -1.87 21.24 16.04
C ALA A 193 -2.32 20.57 14.74
N VAL A 194 -1.36 20.09 13.95
CA VAL A 194 -1.59 19.43 12.66
C VAL A 194 -2.08 17.99 12.81
N SER A 195 -1.44 17.21 13.69
CA SER A 195 -1.75 15.81 13.95
C SER A 195 -1.45 15.48 15.42
N PRO A 196 -2.43 15.65 16.35
CA PRO A 196 -2.24 15.56 17.80
C PRO A 196 -2.18 14.11 18.32
N LEU A 197 -1.47 13.24 17.59
CA LEU A 197 -1.37 11.81 17.87
C LEU A 197 0.09 11.37 18.02
N MET A 198 0.30 10.30 18.78
CA MET A 198 1.61 9.65 18.94
C MET A 198 2.14 9.14 17.60
N LYS A 199 3.46 8.98 17.46
CA LYS A 199 4.29 8.57 16.30
C LYS A 199 5.02 9.75 15.65
N LEU A 200 6.30 9.94 15.97
CA LEU A 200 7.11 11.05 15.45
C LEU A 200 7.18 11.05 13.92
N VAL A 201 7.36 9.87 13.29
CA VAL A 201 7.63 9.81 11.84
C VAL A 201 6.41 10.23 11.04
N SER A 202 5.24 9.61 11.27
CA SER A 202 4.02 9.95 10.52
C SER A 202 3.46 11.33 10.91
N ARG A 203 3.59 11.73 12.17
CA ARG A 203 3.22 13.09 12.61
C ARG A 203 4.12 14.15 11.95
N GLY A 204 5.43 13.91 11.93
CA GLY A 204 6.40 14.80 11.31
C GLY A 204 6.17 14.98 9.81
N ASP A 205 5.98 13.88 9.06
CA ASP A 205 5.67 13.96 7.63
C ASP A 205 4.37 14.73 7.35
N THR A 206 3.32 14.50 8.14
CA THR A 206 2.05 15.24 8.02
C THR A 206 2.26 16.74 8.24
N THR A 207 3.09 17.10 9.22
CA THR A 207 3.42 18.50 9.55
C THR A 207 4.20 19.16 8.43
N VAL A 208 5.16 18.44 7.84
CA VAL A 208 5.92 18.92 6.68
C VAL A 208 5.02 19.09 5.46
N VAL A 209 4.14 18.14 5.17
CA VAL A 209 3.18 18.23 4.05
C VAL A 209 2.29 19.47 4.19
N ASP A 210 1.80 19.71 5.40
CA ASP A 210 0.99 20.89 5.67
C ASP A 210 1.76 22.19 5.40
N ALA A 211 2.98 22.30 5.93
CA ALA A 211 3.85 23.45 5.70
C ALA A 211 4.19 23.64 4.21
N TYR A 212 4.41 22.54 3.50
CA TYR A 212 4.81 22.53 2.09
C TYR A 212 3.67 22.93 1.15
N LEU A 213 2.43 22.51 1.42
CA LEU A 213 1.28 22.68 0.52
C LEU A 213 0.39 23.87 0.87
N SER A 214 0.25 24.23 2.15
CA SER A 214 -0.64 25.33 2.59
C SER A 214 -0.38 26.67 1.87
N PRO A 215 0.88 27.10 1.62
CA PRO A 215 1.13 28.35 0.88
C PRO A 215 0.63 28.32 -0.56
N ILE A 216 0.75 27.18 -1.25
CA ILE A 216 0.29 26.99 -2.64
C ILE A 216 -1.23 27.10 -2.69
N LEU A 217 -1.91 26.42 -1.77
CA LEU A 217 -3.36 26.47 -1.67
C LEU A 217 -3.85 27.88 -1.37
N ARG A 218 -3.23 28.58 -0.41
CA ARG A 218 -3.63 29.94 -0.06
C ARG A 218 -3.52 30.89 -1.26
N ARG A 219 -2.44 30.80 -2.05
CA ARG A 219 -2.31 31.59 -3.31
C ARG A 219 -3.45 31.32 -4.29
N TYR A 220 -3.84 30.04 -4.46
CA TYR A 220 -4.94 29.66 -5.35
C TYR A 220 -6.30 30.15 -4.82
N VAL A 221 -6.54 29.97 -3.51
CA VAL A 221 -7.72 30.49 -2.82
C VAL A 221 -7.84 32.00 -3.01
N ASP A 222 -6.76 32.75 -2.75
CA ASP A 222 -6.72 34.21 -2.87
C ASP A 222 -6.97 34.66 -4.32
N GLN A 223 -6.44 33.92 -5.31
CA GLN A 223 -6.69 34.18 -6.73
C GLN A 223 -8.18 34.08 -7.06
N VAL A 224 -8.86 33.00 -6.64
CA VAL A 224 -10.31 32.82 -6.89
C VAL A 224 -11.13 33.84 -6.10
N ALA A 225 -10.82 34.03 -4.82
CA ALA A 225 -11.51 34.99 -3.95
C ALA A 225 -11.43 36.43 -4.50
N SER A 226 -10.28 36.83 -5.04
CA SER A 226 -10.10 38.16 -5.66
C SER A 226 -11.01 38.42 -6.85
N GLN A 227 -11.44 37.37 -7.57
CA GLN A 227 -12.35 37.48 -8.72
C GLN A 227 -13.83 37.50 -8.33
N LEU A 228 -14.18 36.82 -7.23
CA LEU A 228 -15.55 36.71 -6.73
C LEU A 228 -15.94 37.87 -5.80
N GLY A 229 -14.96 38.51 -5.14
CA GLY A 229 -15.17 39.54 -4.14
C GLY A 229 -15.53 38.97 -2.75
N ASN A 230 -15.37 39.77 -1.70
CA ASN A 230 -15.40 39.33 -0.30
C ASN A 230 -16.80 38.92 0.24
N ASN A 231 -17.87 39.10 -0.55
CA ASN A 231 -19.24 38.85 -0.09
C ASN A 231 -19.78 37.47 -0.51
N VAL A 232 -19.03 36.72 -1.33
CA VAL A 232 -19.43 35.37 -1.77
C VAL A 232 -18.83 34.35 -0.81
N SER A 233 -19.66 33.43 -0.32
CA SER A 233 -19.17 32.30 0.49
C SER A 233 -18.38 31.34 -0.41
N LEU A 234 -17.08 31.20 -0.16
CA LEU A 234 -16.18 30.32 -0.90
C LEU A 234 -15.77 29.15 0.01
N GLN A 235 -16.19 27.95 -0.35
CA GLN A 235 -15.98 26.74 0.44
C GLN A 235 -15.18 25.70 -0.34
N PHE A 236 -14.26 25.01 0.32
CA PHE A 236 -13.43 23.98 -0.26
C PHE A 236 -13.74 22.60 0.33
N MET A 237 -13.80 21.60 -0.55
CA MET A 237 -13.92 20.19 -0.16
C MET A 237 -12.64 19.74 0.54
N GLN A 238 -12.80 19.04 1.66
CA GLN A 238 -11.71 18.41 2.40
C GLN A 238 -11.65 16.91 2.12
N SER A 239 -10.50 16.30 2.38
CA SER A 239 -10.25 14.85 2.27
C SER A 239 -11.17 13.99 3.14
N ASN A 240 -11.79 14.57 4.17
CA ASN A 240 -12.73 13.90 5.07
C ASN A 240 -14.19 13.88 4.53
N GLY A 241 -14.44 14.49 3.37
CA GLY A 241 -15.77 14.62 2.73
C GLY A 241 -16.62 15.81 3.20
N GLY A 242 -16.07 16.69 4.03
CA GLY A 242 -16.71 17.93 4.49
C GLY A 242 -16.26 19.16 3.71
N LEU A 243 -17.05 20.22 3.79
CA LEU A 243 -16.66 21.56 3.31
C LEU A 243 -16.02 22.38 4.44
N ALA A 244 -15.03 23.19 4.10
CA ALA A 244 -14.43 24.20 4.97
C ALA A 244 -14.36 25.57 4.28
N ASP A 245 -14.41 26.64 5.06
CA ASP A 245 -14.13 27.99 4.55
C ASP A 245 -12.72 28.07 3.96
N ALA A 246 -12.58 28.84 2.88
CA ALA A 246 -11.35 28.99 2.13
C ALA A 246 -10.13 29.41 2.98
N HIS A 247 -10.31 30.18 4.05
CA HIS A 247 -9.20 30.63 4.91
C HIS A 247 -8.74 29.54 5.90
N ASN A 248 -9.62 28.58 6.21
CA ASN A 248 -9.34 27.45 7.10
C ASN A 248 -8.89 26.19 6.32
N PHE A 249 -8.84 26.26 4.99
CA PHE A 249 -8.41 25.15 4.15
C PHE A 249 -6.90 24.97 4.18
N GLN A 250 -6.45 23.86 4.77
CA GLN A 250 -5.03 23.55 4.99
C GLN A 250 -4.50 22.50 4.00
N GLY A 251 -3.18 22.50 3.82
CA GLY A 251 -2.44 21.59 2.94
C GLY A 251 -2.78 20.13 3.18
N LYS A 252 -2.74 19.70 4.44
CA LYS A 252 -3.01 18.31 4.83
C LYS A 252 -4.45 17.84 4.50
N ASP A 253 -5.42 18.75 4.50
CA ASP A 253 -6.85 18.44 4.35
C ASP A 253 -7.34 18.52 2.89
N SER A 254 -6.44 18.87 1.98
CA SER A 254 -6.76 19.10 0.56
C SER A 254 -6.48 17.90 -0.35
N ILE A 255 -5.68 16.96 0.14
CA ILE A 255 -5.16 15.83 -0.63
C ILE A 255 -6.32 14.86 -0.93
N LEU A 256 -6.59 14.56 -2.20
CA LEU A 256 -7.75 13.75 -2.62
C LEU A 256 -9.11 14.40 -2.33
N SER A 257 -9.19 15.73 -2.21
CA SER A 257 -10.47 16.45 -2.04
C SER A 257 -11.44 16.31 -3.22
N GLY A 258 -10.96 16.24 -4.46
CA GLY A 258 -11.81 15.99 -5.64
C GLY A 258 -12.54 14.65 -5.56
N PRO A 259 -11.80 13.51 -5.46
CA PRO A 259 -12.39 12.19 -5.25
C PRO A 259 -13.32 12.11 -4.04
N ALA A 260 -13.03 12.87 -2.98
CA ALA A 260 -13.90 12.97 -1.83
C ALA A 260 -15.29 13.52 -2.20
N GLY A 261 -15.36 14.58 -3.00
CA GLY A 261 -16.62 15.08 -3.55
C GLY A 261 -17.38 14.04 -4.37
N GLY A 262 -16.67 13.24 -5.17
CA GLY A 262 -17.22 12.11 -5.93
C GLY A 262 -17.92 11.08 -5.03
N ILE A 263 -17.26 10.68 -3.94
CA ILE A 263 -17.82 9.73 -2.97
C ILE A 263 -19.03 10.31 -2.24
N VAL A 264 -18.98 11.59 -1.84
CA VAL A 264 -20.15 12.25 -1.25
C VAL A 264 -21.32 12.23 -2.22
N GLY A 265 -21.08 12.56 -3.49
CA GLY A 265 -22.08 12.49 -4.56
C GLY A 265 -22.65 11.09 -4.75
N ALA A 266 -21.78 10.08 -4.83
CA ALA A 266 -22.16 8.67 -4.95
C ALA A 266 -23.04 8.21 -3.79
N VAL A 267 -22.67 8.53 -2.55
CA VAL A 267 -23.42 8.16 -1.35
C VAL A 267 -24.77 8.88 -1.30
N GLN A 268 -24.79 10.20 -1.42
CA GLN A 268 -26.03 10.97 -1.27
C GLN A 268 -27.05 10.61 -2.36
N THR A 269 -26.61 10.49 -3.61
CA THR A 269 -27.51 10.09 -4.72
C THR A 269 -28.00 8.64 -4.60
N SER A 270 -27.15 7.74 -4.11
CA SER A 270 -27.56 6.35 -3.84
C SER A 270 -28.60 6.27 -2.73
N LEU A 271 -28.44 7.05 -1.65
CA LEU A 271 -29.42 7.13 -0.56
C LEU A 271 -30.77 7.69 -1.06
N MET A 272 -30.76 8.72 -1.92
CA MET A 272 -31.96 9.25 -2.56
C MET A 272 -32.66 8.20 -3.44
N ALA A 273 -31.90 7.29 -4.05
CA ALA A 273 -32.39 6.16 -4.82
C ALA A 273 -32.79 4.93 -3.97
N GLY A 274 -32.55 4.96 -2.66
CA GLY A 274 -32.89 3.88 -1.71
C GLY A 274 -31.81 2.81 -1.52
N PHE A 275 -30.59 3.04 -2.01
CA PHE A 275 -29.45 2.14 -1.84
C PHE A 275 -28.58 2.60 -0.65
N ASN A 276 -28.58 1.82 0.43
CA ASN A 276 -27.83 2.13 1.66
C ASN A 276 -26.45 1.43 1.75
N GLN A 277 -26.19 0.51 0.82
CA GLN A 277 -24.99 -0.33 0.77
C GLN A 277 -24.42 -0.27 -0.63
N ILE A 278 -23.32 0.48 -0.80
CA ILE A 278 -22.72 0.71 -2.10
C ILE A 278 -21.22 0.49 -2.11
N ILE A 279 -20.71 0.12 -3.29
CA ILE A 279 -19.33 0.33 -3.68
C ILE A 279 -19.33 1.45 -4.72
N SER A 280 -18.62 2.53 -4.43
CA SER A 280 -18.37 3.61 -5.39
C SER A 280 -17.29 3.20 -6.39
N PHE A 281 -17.48 3.58 -7.65
CA PHE A 281 -16.56 3.34 -8.74
C PHE A 281 -16.52 4.58 -9.64
N ASP A 282 -15.52 5.42 -9.44
CA ASP A 282 -15.21 6.59 -10.27
C ASP A 282 -14.12 6.20 -11.26
N MET A 283 -14.40 6.19 -12.56
CA MET A 283 -13.35 5.97 -13.56
C MET A 283 -13.18 7.19 -14.46
N GLY A 284 -11.99 7.77 -14.38
CA GLY A 284 -11.54 8.88 -15.21
C GLY A 284 -10.61 8.46 -16.34
N GLY A 285 -9.88 9.44 -16.86
CA GLY A 285 -8.86 9.22 -17.90
C GLY A 285 -7.56 8.61 -17.37
N THR A 286 -7.18 8.86 -16.12
CA THR A 286 -5.87 8.46 -15.60
C THR A 286 -5.96 7.33 -14.58
N SER A 287 -6.98 7.38 -13.72
CA SER A 287 -7.15 6.51 -12.56
C SER A 287 -8.61 6.12 -12.37
N THR A 288 -8.80 5.18 -11.46
CA THR A 288 -10.11 4.83 -10.90
C THR A 288 -10.07 4.98 -9.39
N ASP A 289 -11.06 5.65 -8.80
CA ASP A 289 -11.22 5.80 -7.35
C ASP A 289 -12.39 4.95 -6.85
N VAL A 290 -12.14 4.14 -5.80
CA VAL A 290 -13.17 3.26 -5.20
C VAL A 290 -13.25 3.45 -3.69
N ALA A 291 -14.46 3.39 -3.15
CA ALA A 291 -14.74 3.42 -1.71
C ALA A 291 -15.99 2.63 -1.36
N HIS A 292 -16.02 2.10 -0.13
CA HIS A 292 -17.14 1.35 0.43
C HIS A 292 -18.00 2.25 1.34
N TYR A 293 -19.32 2.05 1.29
CA TYR A 293 -20.27 2.71 2.18
C TYR A 293 -21.35 1.74 2.67
N ASN A 294 -21.57 1.71 3.98
CA ASN A 294 -22.60 0.93 4.66
C ASN A 294 -23.13 1.71 5.88
N GLY A 295 -23.88 2.78 5.61
CA GLY A 295 -24.50 3.64 6.64
C GLY A 295 -23.61 4.74 7.21
N GLU A 296 -22.28 4.66 7.05
CA GLU A 296 -21.35 5.73 7.41
C GLU A 296 -20.18 5.84 6.41
N TYR A 297 -19.58 7.03 6.32
CA TYR A 297 -18.35 7.23 5.54
C TYR A 297 -17.18 6.54 6.22
N GLU A 298 -16.56 5.60 5.53
CA GLU A 298 -15.35 4.96 6.01
C GLU A 298 -14.17 5.91 5.95
N ARG A 299 -13.33 5.86 6.99
CA ARG A 299 -12.12 6.66 7.08
C ARG A 299 -10.88 5.81 7.31
N THR A 300 -9.75 6.36 6.91
CA THR A 300 -8.42 5.83 7.20
C THR A 300 -7.64 6.89 7.98
N LEU A 301 -6.93 6.46 9.03
CA LEU A 301 -6.18 7.34 9.93
C LEU A 301 -4.72 7.53 9.48
N GLU A 302 -4.16 6.56 8.76
CA GLU A 302 -2.81 6.62 8.19
C GLU A 302 -2.84 6.17 6.72
N THR A 303 -2.34 7.02 5.82
CA THR A 303 -2.23 6.72 4.38
C THR A 303 -0.87 7.15 3.85
N GLU A 304 -0.45 6.57 2.74
CA GLU A 304 0.73 7.02 2.02
C GLU A 304 0.32 7.57 0.64
N VAL A 305 0.72 8.80 0.33
CA VAL A 305 0.45 9.45 -0.96
C VAL A 305 1.75 9.98 -1.52
N ALA A 306 2.11 9.60 -2.74
CA ALA A 306 3.36 9.98 -3.39
C ALA A 306 4.63 9.65 -2.55
N GLY A 307 4.60 8.52 -1.82
CA GLY A 307 5.67 8.11 -0.91
C GLY A 307 5.74 8.89 0.40
N VAL A 308 4.78 9.77 0.68
CA VAL A 308 4.72 10.58 1.90
C VAL A 308 3.64 10.04 2.83
N ARG A 309 4.01 9.83 4.10
CA ARG A 309 3.13 9.25 5.13
C ARG A 309 2.27 10.36 5.74
N LEU A 310 0.97 10.14 5.78
CA LEU A 310 -0.01 11.11 6.28
C LEU A 310 -0.83 10.49 7.38
N ARG A 311 -0.97 11.21 8.50
CA ARG A 311 -1.80 10.88 9.64
C ARG A 311 -2.87 11.96 9.85
N THR A 312 -3.78 12.02 8.88
CA THR A 312 -4.98 12.87 8.90
C THR A 312 -6.19 12.01 8.54
N PRO A 313 -7.35 12.18 9.21
CA PRO A 313 -8.57 11.47 8.88
C PRO A 313 -9.01 11.80 7.45
N MET A 314 -8.94 10.80 6.58
CA MET A 314 -9.39 10.92 5.20
C MET A 314 -10.42 9.85 4.92
N MET A 315 -11.34 10.12 3.99
CA MET A 315 -12.19 9.05 3.49
C MET A 315 -11.33 7.92 2.93
N ALA A 316 -11.77 6.68 3.16
CA ALA A 316 -11.07 5.50 2.72
C ALA A 316 -11.24 5.31 1.20
N ILE A 317 -10.50 6.13 0.44
CA ILE A 317 -10.45 6.10 -1.02
C ILE A 317 -9.28 5.23 -1.44
N HIS A 318 -9.53 4.23 -2.29
CA HIS A 318 -8.49 3.44 -2.90
C HIS A 318 -8.39 3.80 -4.39
N THR A 319 -7.28 4.42 -4.77
CA THR A 319 -7.01 4.77 -6.17
C THR A 319 -6.29 3.63 -6.87
N VAL A 320 -6.72 3.32 -8.10
CA VAL A 320 -6.11 2.33 -8.99
C VAL A 320 -5.52 3.06 -10.19
N ALA A 321 -4.28 2.73 -10.55
CA ALA A 321 -3.62 3.20 -11.78
C ALA A 321 -4.16 2.48 -13.03
N ALA A 322 -5.48 2.49 -13.17
CA ALA A 322 -6.23 1.97 -14.30
C ALA A 322 -7.32 2.99 -14.64
N GLY A 323 -7.22 3.63 -15.79
CA GLY A 323 -8.18 4.60 -16.31
C GLY A 323 -8.28 4.49 -17.83
N GLY A 324 -9.06 5.36 -18.47
CA GLY A 324 -9.22 5.34 -19.93
C GLY A 324 -7.91 5.50 -20.72
N GLY A 325 -6.92 6.20 -20.17
CA GLY A 325 -5.63 6.49 -20.76
C GLY A 325 -4.51 5.51 -20.38
N SER A 326 -4.80 4.48 -19.57
CA SER A 326 -3.79 3.47 -19.22
C SER A 326 -3.27 2.79 -20.48
N ILE A 327 -1.94 2.77 -20.62
CA ILE A 327 -1.25 2.27 -21.81
C ILE A 327 -1.39 0.75 -21.91
N VAL A 328 -1.62 0.24 -23.12
CA VAL A 328 -1.69 -1.20 -23.41
C VAL A 328 -0.53 -1.65 -24.28
N GLN A 329 0.14 -2.74 -23.89
CA GLN A 329 1.33 -3.24 -24.57
C GLN A 329 1.50 -4.77 -24.46
N TYR A 330 2.27 -5.33 -25.39
CA TYR A 330 2.67 -6.74 -25.41
C TYR A 330 4.20 -6.83 -25.30
N ASP A 331 4.72 -7.70 -24.45
CA ASP A 331 6.16 -7.81 -24.14
C ASP A 331 6.86 -9.02 -24.79
N GLY A 332 6.15 -9.73 -25.68
CA GLY A 332 6.62 -10.98 -26.30
C GLY A 332 6.14 -12.26 -25.61
N SER A 333 5.53 -12.18 -24.41
CA SER A 333 4.90 -13.35 -23.76
C SER A 333 3.51 -13.06 -23.19
N ARG A 334 3.24 -11.85 -22.67
CA ARG A 334 1.98 -11.49 -22.00
C ARG A 334 1.51 -10.08 -22.36
N TYR A 335 0.23 -9.83 -22.09
CA TYR A 335 -0.42 -8.54 -22.29
C TYR A 335 -0.31 -7.71 -21.00
N ARG A 336 -0.13 -6.40 -21.11
CA ARG A 336 -0.07 -5.47 -19.96
C ARG A 336 -0.97 -4.26 -20.16
N VAL A 337 -1.52 -3.77 -19.05
CA VAL A 337 -2.32 -2.54 -18.97
C VAL A 337 -1.81 -1.70 -17.80
N GLY A 338 -1.36 -0.47 -18.06
CA GLY A 338 -0.77 0.41 -17.05
C GLY A 338 0.52 -0.13 -16.42
N PRO A 339 1.04 0.49 -15.33
CA PRO A 339 0.45 1.61 -14.59
C PRO A 339 0.57 2.97 -15.29
N GLU A 340 1.42 3.07 -16.32
CA GLU A 340 1.60 4.29 -17.09
C GLU A 340 0.30 4.70 -17.81
N SER A 341 0.08 6.01 -17.90
CA SER A 341 -1.07 6.61 -18.56
C SER A 341 -0.62 7.64 -19.60
N ALA A 342 -1.31 7.67 -20.74
CA ALA A 342 -1.10 8.68 -21.76
C ALA A 342 -1.71 10.06 -21.39
N GLY A 343 -2.50 10.13 -20.30
CA GLY A 343 -3.18 11.34 -19.85
C GLY A 343 -4.09 11.92 -20.94
N ALA A 344 -4.13 13.25 -21.04
CA ALA A 344 -4.84 13.96 -22.12
C ALA A 344 -3.90 14.53 -23.20
N ASN A 345 -2.60 14.53 -22.95
CA ASN A 345 -1.56 14.98 -23.86
C ASN A 345 -0.27 14.15 -23.65
N PRO A 346 0.18 13.35 -24.63
CA PRO A 346 -0.41 13.18 -25.97
C PRO A 346 -1.78 12.48 -25.96
N GLY A 347 -2.16 11.82 -24.86
CA GLY A 347 -3.45 11.12 -24.72
C GLY A 347 -3.52 9.82 -25.52
N PRO A 348 -4.69 9.14 -25.52
CA PRO A 348 -4.96 7.98 -26.36
C PRO A 348 -4.61 8.20 -27.83
N ALA A 349 -4.28 7.11 -28.55
CA ALA A 349 -3.99 7.18 -29.98
C ALA A 349 -5.15 7.80 -30.78
N ALA A 350 -6.39 7.51 -30.37
CA ALA A 350 -7.62 8.08 -30.93
C ALA A 350 -7.75 9.60 -30.79
N TYR A 351 -6.92 10.28 -29.99
CA TYR A 351 -6.94 11.74 -29.86
C TYR A 351 -6.12 12.43 -30.97
N SER A 352 -5.40 11.66 -31.78
CA SER A 352 -4.61 12.13 -32.94
C SER A 352 -3.51 13.14 -32.61
N LYS A 353 -2.92 13.05 -31.41
CA LYS A 353 -1.74 13.83 -30.98
C LYS A 353 -0.45 12.99 -30.89
N GLY A 354 -0.45 11.79 -31.49
CA GLY A 354 0.72 10.91 -31.52
C GLY A 354 0.92 10.04 -30.27
N GLY A 355 -0.13 9.84 -29.46
CA GLY A 355 -0.05 9.00 -28.27
C GLY A 355 -0.14 7.49 -28.52
N PRO A 356 0.13 6.67 -27.48
CA PRO A 356 0.15 5.21 -27.55
C PRO A 356 -1.27 4.60 -27.54
N LEU A 357 -1.37 3.27 -27.75
CA LEU A 357 -2.61 2.54 -27.52
C LEU A 357 -2.97 2.51 -26.03
N THR A 358 -4.24 2.71 -25.72
CA THR A 358 -4.79 2.79 -24.35
C THR A 358 -6.11 2.02 -24.19
N VAL A 359 -6.63 1.95 -22.96
CA VAL A 359 -7.97 1.38 -22.66
C VAL A 359 -9.10 2.05 -23.46
N THR A 360 -9.02 3.37 -23.66
CA THR A 360 -9.97 4.13 -24.51
C THR A 360 -9.91 3.64 -25.95
N ASP A 361 -8.70 3.41 -26.47
CA ASP A 361 -8.52 2.87 -27.81
C ASP A 361 -9.07 1.44 -27.91
N CYS A 362 -8.96 0.63 -26.86
CA CYS A 362 -9.61 -0.68 -26.82
C CYS A 362 -11.14 -0.53 -26.95
N ASN A 363 -11.77 0.37 -26.19
CA ASN A 363 -13.22 0.63 -26.27
C ASN A 363 -13.66 1.15 -27.65
N VAL A 364 -12.81 1.95 -28.33
CA VAL A 364 -13.04 2.36 -29.72
C VAL A 364 -12.93 1.17 -30.68
N MET A 365 -11.91 0.32 -30.51
CA MET A 365 -11.68 -0.85 -31.36
C MET A 365 -12.84 -1.86 -31.28
N VAL A 366 -13.37 -2.12 -30.07
CA VAL A 366 -14.50 -3.04 -29.86
C VAL A 366 -15.87 -2.37 -30.07
N GLY A 367 -15.93 -1.09 -30.44
CA GLY A 367 -17.19 -0.40 -30.72
C GLY A 367 -18.06 -0.08 -29.48
N LYS A 368 -17.48 -0.14 -28.27
CA LYS A 368 -18.13 0.36 -27.05
C LYS A 368 -18.17 1.90 -27.03
N LEU A 369 -17.12 2.53 -27.56
CA LEU A 369 -17.10 3.96 -27.86
C LEU A 369 -17.24 4.17 -29.36
N GLN A 370 -18.25 4.97 -29.74
CA GLN A 370 -18.58 5.27 -31.12
C GLN A 370 -18.19 6.73 -31.42
N PRO A 371 -17.19 6.99 -32.30
CA PRO A 371 -16.73 8.34 -32.60
C PRO A 371 -17.83 9.31 -33.06
N ALA A 372 -18.88 8.79 -33.70
CA ALA A 372 -20.01 9.59 -34.17
C ALA A 372 -20.85 10.22 -33.05
N PHE A 373 -20.84 9.61 -31.85
CA PHE A 373 -21.60 10.04 -30.68
C PHE A 373 -20.70 10.59 -29.56
N PHE A 374 -19.39 10.76 -29.84
CA PHE A 374 -18.44 11.33 -28.90
C PHE A 374 -18.25 12.83 -29.18
N PRO A 375 -18.04 13.69 -28.16
CA PRO A 375 -17.78 15.11 -28.37
C PRO A 375 -16.62 15.39 -29.33
N LYS A 376 -16.82 16.34 -30.25
CA LYS A 376 -15.82 16.78 -31.22
C LYS A 376 -14.89 17.82 -30.60
N VAL A 377 -13.98 17.38 -29.75
CA VAL A 377 -13.07 18.23 -28.96
C VAL A 377 -11.59 17.97 -29.23
N PHE A 378 -11.28 17.18 -30.26
CA PHE A 378 -9.91 16.76 -30.59
C PHE A 378 -9.34 17.52 -31.81
N GLY A 379 -8.07 17.27 -32.11
CA GLY A 379 -7.34 17.99 -33.15
C GLY A 379 -6.85 19.38 -32.74
N LEU A 380 -6.10 20.04 -33.63
CA LEU A 380 -5.48 21.34 -33.35
C LEU A 380 -6.49 22.46 -33.07
N ASN A 381 -7.70 22.37 -33.62
CA ASN A 381 -8.77 23.35 -33.44
C ASN A 381 -9.83 22.93 -32.41
N ALA A 382 -9.67 21.76 -31.76
CA ALA A 382 -10.63 21.17 -30.81
C ALA A 382 -12.05 20.99 -31.40
N ASP A 383 -12.15 20.47 -32.63
CA ASP A 383 -13.39 20.30 -33.40
C ASP A 383 -13.49 18.95 -34.14
N LEU A 384 -12.56 18.01 -33.90
CA LEU A 384 -12.54 16.68 -34.52
C LEU A 384 -13.07 15.58 -33.57
N PRO A 385 -13.69 14.51 -34.11
CA PRO A 385 -14.06 13.32 -33.34
C PRO A 385 -12.84 12.43 -33.03
N LEU A 386 -13.07 11.35 -32.28
CA LEU A 386 -12.06 10.27 -32.08
C LEU A 386 -11.66 9.63 -33.42
N ASP A 387 -10.37 9.36 -33.60
CA ASP A 387 -9.82 8.74 -34.81
C ASP A 387 -9.78 7.21 -34.70
N ALA A 388 -10.89 6.57 -35.11
CA ALA A 388 -10.99 5.12 -35.14
C ALA A 388 -10.04 4.45 -36.15
N GLU A 389 -9.55 5.16 -37.17
CA GLU A 389 -8.71 4.56 -38.19
C GLU A 389 -7.27 4.38 -37.69
N VAL A 390 -6.77 5.37 -36.94
CA VAL A 390 -5.50 5.23 -36.21
C VAL A 390 -5.55 4.02 -35.26
N VAL A 391 -6.66 3.85 -34.53
CA VAL A 391 -6.87 2.72 -33.61
C VAL A 391 -6.82 1.38 -34.34
N ARG A 392 -7.62 1.20 -35.42
CA ARG A 392 -7.64 -0.04 -36.20
C ARG A 392 -6.27 -0.40 -36.77
N ARG A 393 -5.56 0.59 -37.31
CA ARG A 393 -4.21 0.39 -37.86
C ARG A 393 -3.23 -0.03 -36.76
N SER A 394 -3.28 0.60 -35.59
CA SER A 394 -2.38 0.29 -34.48
C SER A 394 -2.66 -1.10 -33.90
N PHE A 395 -3.92 -1.48 -33.66
CA PHE A 395 -4.25 -2.85 -33.24
C PHE A 395 -3.98 -3.89 -34.33
N GLY A 396 -4.13 -3.54 -35.61
CA GLY A 396 -3.74 -4.42 -36.72
C GLY A 396 -2.25 -4.74 -36.73
N LYS A 397 -1.40 -3.76 -36.41
CA LYS A 397 0.04 -3.98 -36.22
C LYS A 397 0.33 -4.85 -35.00
N LEU A 398 -0.32 -4.55 -33.87
CA LEU A 398 -0.12 -5.29 -32.62
C LEU A 398 -0.56 -6.76 -32.74
N ALA A 399 -1.70 -7.03 -33.38
CA ALA A 399 -2.16 -8.39 -33.65
C ALA A 399 -1.18 -9.16 -34.55
N ALA A 400 -0.59 -8.50 -35.55
CA ALA A 400 0.44 -9.09 -36.40
C ALA A 400 1.74 -9.40 -35.64
N GLU A 401 2.11 -8.55 -34.67
CA GLU A 401 3.26 -8.75 -33.79
C GLU A 401 3.08 -9.94 -32.84
N ILE A 402 1.88 -10.09 -32.25
CA ILE A 402 1.55 -11.21 -31.36
C ILE A 402 1.56 -12.55 -32.13
N GLY A 403 1.05 -12.57 -33.37
CA GLY A 403 1.25 -13.68 -34.29
C GLY A 403 0.50 -14.98 -33.95
N ASP A 404 -0.53 -14.95 -33.10
CA ASP A 404 -1.29 -16.12 -32.63
C ASP A 404 -2.68 -16.29 -33.26
N HIS A 405 -2.91 -15.59 -34.38
CA HIS A 405 -4.17 -15.57 -35.16
C HIS A 405 -5.35 -14.83 -34.52
N ARG A 406 -5.17 -14.18 -33.37
CA ARG A 406 -6.22 -13.30 -32.83
C ARG A 406 -6.48 -12.10 -33.74
N THR A 407 -7.74 -11.71 -33.85
CA THR A 407 -8.13 -10.50 -34.57
C THR A 407 -7.83 -9.23 -33.74
N PRO A 408 -7.71 -8.05 -34.37
CA PRO A 408 -7.47 -6.79 -33.65
C PRO A 408 -8.49 -6.52 -32.52
N GLU A 409 -9.76 -6.88 -32.72
CA GLU A 409 -10.82 -6.76 -31.71
C GLU A 409 -10.68 -7.78 -30.56
N GLU A 410 -10.21 -9.00 -30.83
CA GLU A 410 -9.90 -10.00 -29.81
C GLU A 410 -8.72 -9.55 -28.94
N VAL A 411 -7.69 -8.95 -29.55
CA VAL A 411 -6.55 -8.34 -28.84
C VAL A 411 -7.03 -7.20 -27.94
N ALA A 412 -7.85 -6.28 -28.46
CA ALA A 412 -8.42 -5.19 -27.68
C ALA A 412 -9.30 -5.68 -26.52
N ALA A 413 -10.15 -6.69 -26.76
CA ALA A 413 -10.97 -7.30 -25.72
C ALA A 413 -10.13 -7.98 -24.61
N GLY A 414 -8.99 -8.58 -24.98
CA GLY A 414 -8.03 -9.13 -24.02
C GLY A 414 -7.45 -8.09 -23.07
N PHE A 415 -7.06 -6.92 -23.57
CA PHE A 415 -6.63 -5.80 -22.71
C PHE A 415 -7.76 -5.27 -21.82
N LEU A 416 -8.99 -5.19 -22.34
CA LEU A 416 -10.15 -4.80 -21.52
C LEU A 416 -10.40 -5.79 -20.37
N ALA A 417 -10.25 -7.09 -20.61
CA ALA A 417 -10.38 -8.10 -19.57
C ALA A 417 -9.35 -7.91 -18.45
N ILE A 418 -8.09 -7.60 -18.80
CA ILE A 418 -7.03 -7.30 -17.83
C ILE A 418 -7.32 -6.02 -17.06
N ALA A 419 -7.79 -4.96 -17.73
CA ALA A 419 -8.18 -3.71 -17.08
C ALA A 419 -9.32 -3.92 -16.07
N VAL A 420 -10.36 -4.68 -16.46
CA VAL A 420 -11.49 -5.04 -15.59
C VAL A 420 -11.04 -5.88 -14.39
N ASP A 421 -10.19 -6.88 -14.60
CA ASP A 421 -9.66 -7.71 -13.52
C ASP A 421 -8.85 -6.89 -12.51
N LYS A 422 -7.97 -5.99 -12.98
CA LYS A 422 -7.22 -5.07 -12.11
C LYS A 422 -8.14 -4.18 -11.26
N MET A 423 -9.15 -3.57 -11.86
CA MET A 423 -10.12 -2.72 -11.15
C MET A 423 -10.99 -3.54 -10.16
N ALA A 424 -11.46 -4.72 -10.55
CA ALA A 424 -12.24 -5.60 -9.69
C ALA A 424 -11.41 -6.12 -8.50
N ASN A 425 -10.13 -6.45 -8.71
CA ASN A 425 -9.25 -6.89 -7.63
C ASN A 425 -8.95 -5.77 -6.62
N ALA A 426 -8.88 -4.51 -7.06
CA ALA A 426 -8.80 -3.37 -6.15
C ALA A 426 -10.07 -3.22 -5.30
N ILE A 427 -11.26 -3.38 -5.89
CA ILE A 427 -12.53 -3.38 -5.15
C ILE A 427 -12.59 -4.55 -4.14
N LYS A 428 -12.09 -5.73 -4.49
CA LYS A 428 -11.98 -6.85 -3.54
C LYS A 428 -11.02 -6.52 -2.40
N LYS A 429 -9.92 -5.83 -2.66
CA LYS A 429 -8.94 -5.46 -1.63
C LYS A 429 -9.57 -4.58 -0.54
N ILE A 430 -10.37 -3.57 -0.92
CA ILE A 430 -11.05 -2.70 0.05
C ILE A 430 -12.07 -3.45 0.90
N SER A 431 -12.79 -4.43 0.32
CA SER A 431 -13.81 -5.17 1.06
C SER A 431 -13.22 -6.22 1.99
N LEU A 432 -12.16 -6.90 1.54
CA LEU A 432 -11.56 -8.02 2.27
C LEU A 432 -10.70 -7.59 3.45
N GLN A 433 -9.99 -6.47 3.35
CA GLN A 433 -9.29 -5.87 4.51
C GLN A 433 -10.22 -5.63 5.70
N ARG A 434 -11.53 -5.54 5.46
CA ARG A 434 -12.54 -5.16 6.45
C ARG A 434 -13.63 -6.23 6.68
N GLY A 435 -13.60 -7.34 5.94
CA GLY A 435 -14.50 -8.48 6.12
C GLY A 435 -15.89 -8.34 5.48
N TYR A 436 -16.07 -7.54 4.43
CA TYR A 436 -17.36 -7.35 3.75
C TYR A 436 -17.58 -8.32 2.58
N ASP A 437 -18.80 -8.86 2.44
CA ASP A 437 -19.27 -9.53 1.21
C ASP A 437 -19.93 -8.50 0.30
N VAL A 438 -19.26 -8.17 -0.81
CA VAL A 438 -19.70 -7.12 -1.74
C VAL A 438 -20.73 -7.57 -2.78
N SER A 439 -21.03 -8.87 -2.87
CA SER A 439 -21.94 -9.39 -3.89
C SER A 439 -23.40 -8.91 -3.72
N GLU A 440 -23.75 -8.54 -2.48
CA GLU A 440 -25.06 -8.00 -2.10
C GLU A 440 -25.13 -6.47 -2.16
N TYR A 441 -24.01 -5.80 -2.49
CA TYR A 441 -23.92 -4.34 -2.60
C TYR A 441 -24.30 -3.86 -4.00
N THR A 442 -24.68 -2.58 -4.10
CA THR A 442 -24.89 -1.91 -5.39
C THR A 442 -23.62 -1.23 -5.84
N LEU A 443 -23.20 -1.44 -7.10
CA LEU A 443 -22.08 -0.71 -7.69
C LEU A 443 -22.57 0.68 -8.14
N CYS A 444 -22.23 1.74 -7.40
CA CYS A 444 -22.48 3.12 -7.82
C CYS A 444 -21.37 3.56 -8.77
N CYS A 445 -21.68 3.65 -10.06
CA CYS A 445 -20.73 3.90 -11.11
C CYS A 445 -20.84 5.33 -11.63
N PHE A 446 -19.71 6.03 -11.70
CA PHE A 446 -19.59 7.40 -12.16
C PHE A 446 -18.22 7.69 -12.77
N GLY A 447 -17.97 8.96 -13.11
CA GLY A 447 -16.83 9.35 -13.92
C GLY A 447 -17.08 9.13 -15.41
N GLY A 448 -16.36 9.86 -16.26
CA GLY A 448 -16.59 9.87 -17.71
C GLY A 448 -16.36 8.52 -18.40
N ALA A 449 -15.58 7.62 -17.79
CA ALA A 449 -15.30 6.29 -18.32
C ALA A 449 -16.00 5.15 -17.55
N GLY A 450 -16.61 5.43 -16.39
CA GLY A 450 -17.15 4.38 -15.52
C GLY A 450 -18.23 3.51 -16.19
N GLY A 451 -19.21 4.16 -16.84
CA GLY A 451 -20.33 3.49 -17.52
C GLY A 451 -19.91 2.53 -18.62
N GLN A 452 -18.66 2.63 -19.13
CA GLN A 452 -18.13 1.78 -20.19
C GLN A 452 -17.74 0.38 -19.68
N HIS A 453 -17.49 0.25 -18.37
CA HIS A 453 -16.95 -0.97 -17.75
C HIS A 453 -17.84 -1.53 -16.63
N ALA A 454 -18.87 -0.79 -16.21
CA ALA A 454 -19.68 -1.07 -15.03
C ALA A 454 -20.23 -2.50 -14.96
N CYS A 455 -20.85 -3.00 -16.03
CA CYS A 455 -21.41 -4.36 -16.07
C CYS A 455 -20.32 -5.44 -15.93
N LEU A 456 -19.18 -5.28 -16.62
CA LEU A 456 -18.10 -6.27 -16.58
C LEU A 456 -17.44 -6.33 -15.20
N ILE A 457 -17.29 -5.18 -14.54
CA ILE A 457 -16.77 -5.11 -13.17
C ILE A 457 -17.76 -5.76 -12.19
N ALA A 458 -19.06 -5.43 -12.32
CA ALA A 458 -20.09 -6.05 -11.50
C ALA A 458 -20.13 -7.59 -11.69
N ASP A 459 -20.00 -8.08 -12.93
CA ASP A 459 -19.90 -9.52 -13.20
C ASP A 459 -18.65 -10.15 -12.56
N ALA A 460 -17.48 -9.50 -12.61
CA ALA A 460 -16.24 -9.96 -12.00
C ALA A 460 -16.28 -9.98 -10.46
N LEU A 461 -17.12 -9.13 -9.86
CA LEU A 461 -17.37 -9.05 -8.42
C LEU A 461 -18.55 -9.90 -7.94
N GLY A 462 -19.34 -10.47 -8.86
CA GLY A 462 -20.56 -11.20 -8.53
C GLY A 462 -21.72 -10.29 -8.08
N MET A 463 -21.63 -8.98 -8.30
CA MET A 463 -22.68 -8.01 -7.99
C MET A 463 -23.85 -8.13 -8.97
N LYS A 464 -25.06 -7.90 -8.47
CA LYS A 464 -26.29 -8.07 -9.26
C LYS A 464 -26.90 -6.74 -9.73
N GLN A 465 -26.42 -5.62 -9.19
CA GLN A 465 -27.02 -4.30 -9.39
C GLN A 465 -25.95 -3.22 -9.60
N VAL A 466 -26.18 -2.34 -10.57
CA VAL A 466 -25.38 -1.13 -10.80
C VAL A 466 -26.31 0.08 -10.80
N PHE A 467 -25.87 1.17 -10.17
CA PHE A 467 -26.56 2.44 -10.13
C PHE A 467 -25.73 3.53 -10.84
N ILE A 468 -26.36 4.25 -11.77
CA ILE A 468 -25.75 5.33 -12.55
C ILE A 468 -26.65 6.57 -12.50
N HIS A 469 -26.17 7.60 -11.82
CA HIS A 469 -26.84 8.89 -11.70
C HIS A 469 -26.80 9.67 -13.05
N PRO A 470 -27.81 10.48 -13.43
CA PRO A 470 -27.78 11.29 -14.65
C PRO A 470 -26.64 12.30 -14.73
N TYR A 471 -26.02 12.62 -13.60
CA TYR A 471 -24.84 13.49 -13.53
C TYR A 471 -23.55 12.69 -13.29
N ALA A 472 -23.52 11.40 -13.61
CA ALA A 472 -22.38 10.51 -13.37
C ALA A 472 -21.04 11.10 -13.85
N GLY A 473 -20.99 11.73 -15.02
CA GLY A 473 -19.73 12.29 -15.55
C GLY A 473 -19.30 13.63 -14.93
N VAL A 474 -20.11 14.21 -14.03
CA VAL A 474 -19.80 15.42 -13.24
C VAL A 474 -20.17 15.23 -11.76
N LEU A 475 -20.24 13.97 -11.30
CA LEU A 475 -20.83 13.63 -10.00
C LEU A 475 -20.02 14.19 -8.83
N SER A 476 -18.71 14.37 -9.00
CA SER A 476 -17.84 15.00 -8.00
C SER A 476 -18.23 16.44 -7.74
N ALA A 477 -18.47 17.24 -8.78
CA ALA A 477 -18.96 18.61 -8.65
C ALA A 477 -20.36 18.64 -8.02
N TYR A 478 -21.26 17.74 -8.42
CA TYR A 478 -22.60 17.63 -7.81
C TYR A 478 -22.52 17.25 -6.32
N GLY A 479 -21.64 16.31 -5.97
CA GLY A 479 -21.41 15.85 -4.61
C GLY A 479 -20.87 16.95 -3.69
N MET A 480 -20.09 17.90 -4.21
CA MET A 480 -19.71 19.11 -3.46
C MET A 480 -20.91 19.97 -3.11
N GLY A 481 -21.89 20.08 -4.01
CA GLY A 481 -23.18 20.73 -3.75
C GLY A 481 -23.92 20.11 -2.57
N LEU A 482 -23.93 18.77 -2.53
CA LEU A 482 -24.59 17.95 -1.50
C LEU A 482 -23.81 17.80 -0.19
N ALA A 483 -22.57 18.27 -0.14
CA ALA A 483 -21.71 18.06 1.01
C ALA A 483 -22.12 18.93 2.21
N ASP A 484 -22.06 18.31 3.40
CA ASP A 484 -22.23 19.00 4.68
C ASP A 484 -20.96 19.75 5.07
N VAL A 485 -21.09 20.78 5.90
CA VAL A 485 -19.96 21.43 6.55
C VAL A 485 -19.62 20.61 7.81
N ARG A 486 -18.34 20.26 7.97
CA ARG A 486 -17.89 19.35 9.05
C ARG A 486 -16.69 19.95 9.76
N ALA A 487 -16.68 19.88 11.08
CA ALA A 487 -15.51 20.15 11.91
C ALA A 487 -15.09 18.85 12.61
N PHE A 488 -13.87 18.42 12.36
CA PHE A 488 -13.29 17.23 13.00
C PHE A 488 -12.26 17.64 14.04
N ARG A 489 -12.33 17.03 15.22
CA ARG A 489 -11.42 17.24 16.34
C ARG A 489 -11.02 15.92 16.96
N GLU A 490 -9.75 15.80 17.31
CA GLU A 490 -9.20 14.61 17.94
C GLU A 490 -8.16 14.96 18.98
N ARG A 491 -7.95 14.05 19.93
CA ARG A 491 -6.95 14.20 20.99
C ARG A 491 -6.50 12.85 21.51
N ALA A 492 -5.18 12.66 21.61
CA ALA A 492 -4.60 11.50 22.29
C ALA A 492 -4.93 11.50 23.80
N VAL A 493 -5.19 10.31 24.34
CA VAL A 493 -5.48 10.07 25.76
C VAL A 493 -4.53 9.04 26.36
N GLU A 494 -4.23 7.98 25.60
CA GLU A 494 -3.29 6.89 25.96
C GLU A 494 -3.43 6.39 27.41
N SER A 495 -4.65 5.99 27.79
CA SER A 495 -4.98 5.58 29.16
C SER A 495 -5.86 4.35 29.23
N VAL A 496 -5.77 3.56 30.31
CA VAL A 496 -6.64 2.39 30.51
C VAL A 496 -8.09 2.83 30.63
N LEU A 497 -8.98 2.19 29.85
CA LEU A 497 -10.41 2.43 29.92
C LEU A 497 -10.94 2.04 31.31
N SER A 498 -11.47 3.01 32.04
CA SER A 498 -12.04 2.82 33.37
C SER A 498 -13.12 3.84 33.65
N ALA A 499 -14.00 3.56 34.63
CA ALA A 499 -15.09 4.46 35.01
C ALA A 499 -14.60 5.79 35.62
N GLY A 500 -13.34 5.87 36.06
CA GLY A 500 -12.75 7.09 36.62
C GLY A 500 -12.03 7.97 35.61
N LEU A 501 -11.95 7.57 34.34
CA LEU A 501 -11.30 8.35 33.28
C LEU A 501 -12.28 9.43 32.79
N ASP A 502 -11.88 10.70 32.88
CA ASP A 502 -12.71 11.85 32.47
C ASP A 502 -12.73 12.03 30.94
N LEU A 503 -13.41 11.13 30.23
CA LEU A 503 -13.60 11.23 28.78
C LEU A 503 -14.64 12.30 28.43
N GLU A 504 -15.66 12.50 29.26
CA GLU A 504 -16.71 13.49 29.03
C GLU A 504 -16.13 14.91 29.01
N GLY A 505 -15.26 15.25 29.97
CA GLY A 505 -14.60 16.56 30.03
C GLY A 505 -13.75 16.83 28.78
N VAL A 506 -12.99 15.83 28.32
CA VAL A 506 -12.17 15.95 27.10
C VAL A 506 -13.05 16.12 25.86
N LEU A 507 -14.09 15.29 25.70
CA LEU A 507 -15.03 15.37 24.59
C LEU A 507 -15.77 16.71 24.57
N ALA A 508 -16.22 17.21 25.72
CA ALA A 508 -16.93 18.49 25.82
C ALA A 508 -16.09 19.69 25.39
N VAL A 509 -14.77 19.64 25.58
CA VAL A 509 -13.85 20.65 25.05
C VAL A 509 -13.78 20.56 23.52
N LEU A 510 -13.61 19.35 22.97
CA LEU A 510 -13.54 19.15 21.51
C LEU A 510 -14.85 19.51 20.79
N VAL A 511 -16.00 19.23 21.40
CA VAL A 511 -17.33 19.65 20.88
C VAL A 511 -17.39 21.16 20.75
N ARG A 512 -17.00 21.89 21.80
CA ARG A 512 -17.00 23.37 21.78
C ARG A 512 -16.08 23.93 20.72
N GLU A 513 -14.87 23.38 20.60
CA GLU A 513 -13.91 23.77 19.56
C GLU A 513 -14.44 23.53 18.14
N GLY A 514 -15.21 22.45 17.93
CA GLY A 514 -15.87 22.16 16.65
C GLY A 514 -17.06 23.06 16.36
N GLU A 515 -17.91 23.35 17.35
CA GLU A 515 -19.03 24.29 17.23
C GLU A 515 -18.56 25.72 16.97
N GLU A 516 -17.48 26.17 17.63
CA GLU A 516 -16.85 27.47 17.39
C GLU A 516 -16.25 27.61 15.99
N GLU A 517 -15.78 26.51 15.39
CA GLU A 517 -15.36 26.49 13.99
C GLU A 517 -16.56 26.63 13.05
N LEU A 518 -17.62 25.85 13.23
CA LEU A 518 -18.82 25.91 12.38
C LEU A 518 -19.53 27.26 12.44
N ASN A 519 -19.63 27.86 13.63
CA ASN A 519 -20.26 29.17 13.81
C ASN A 519 -19.52 30.29 13.05
N ARG A 520 -18.21 30.15 12.83
CA ARG A 520 -17.42 31.09 12.01
C ARG A 520 -17.68 30.94 10.51
N GLN A 521 -18.25 29.81 10.07
CA GLN A 521 -18.58 29.53 8.66
C GLN A 521 -20.05 29.85 8.31
N ASP A 522 -20.71 30.67 9.14
CA ASP A 522 -22.10 31.15 9.00
C ASP A 522 -23.18 30.05 8.93
N ALA A 523 -22.93 28.89 9.54
CA ALA A 523 -23.88 27.77 9.64
C ALA A 523 -25.00 27.97 10.69
N LYS A 524 -25.39 29.22 11.00
CA LYS A 524 -26.23 29.56 12.18
C LYS A 524 -27.65 28.96 12.14
N ASP A 525 -28.19 28.69 10.95
CA ASP A 525 -29.52 28.13 10.75
C ASP A 525 -29.52 26.62 10.44
N ALA A 526 -28.34 25.98 10.41
CA ALA A 526 -28.21 24.56 10.08
C ALA A 526 -28.53 23.66 11.28
N LYS A 527 -29.06 22.46 11.00
CA LYS A 527 -29.23 21.43 12.04
C LYS A 527 -27.86 20.84 12.38
N ILE A 528 -27.41 21.06 13.62
CA ILE A 528 -26.13 20.55 14.11
C ILE A 528 -26.30 19.12 14.65
N GLU A 529 -25.44 18.21 14.18
CA GLU A 529 -25.30 16.83 14.68
C GLU A 529 -23.88 16.64 15.23
N VAL A 530 -23.76 16.05 16.41
CA VAL A 530 -22.47 15.82 17.08
C VAL A 530 -22.24 14.32 17.25
N TYR A 531 -21.16 13.81 16.67
CA TYR A 531 -20.71 12.43 16.83
C TYR A 531 -19.51 12.40 17.77
N ARG A 532 -19.62 11.63 18.86
CA ARG A 532 -18.58 11.47 19.88
C ARG A 532 -18.10 10.02 19.86
N ARG A 533 -16.82 9.81 19.55
CA ARG A 533 -16.25 8.47 19.42
C ARG A 533 -14.99 8.32 20.27
N VAL A 534 -14.73 7.07 20.66
CA VAL A 534 -13.55 6.68 21.43
C VAL A 534 -12.78 5.65 20.60
N LEU A 535 -11.48 5.88 20.41
CA LEU A 535 -10.58 4.93 19.76
C LEU A 535 -10.03 3.99 20.84
N LEU A 536 -10.47 2.74 20.81
CA LEU A 536 -10.08 1.71 21.77
C LEU A 536 -9.16 0.69 21.12
N ARG A 537 -8.17 0.19 21.86
CA ARG A 537 -7.32 -0.93 21.47
C ARG A 537 -7.07 -1.87 22.64
N TYR A 538 -6.77 -3.13 22.38
CA TYR A 538 -6.24 -4.00 23.42
C TYR A 538 -4.84 -3.54 23.84
N GLU A 539 -4.55 -3.61 25.13
CA GLU A 539 -3.22 -3.34 25.65
C GLU A 539 -2.16 -4.20 24.93
N GLY A 540 -1.06 -3.54 24.53
CA GLY A 540 0.01 -4.17 23.75
C GLY A 540 -0.24 -4.26 22.24
N THR A 541 -1.28 -3.59 21.70
CA THR A 541 -1.58 -3.53 20.25
C THR A 541 -1.70 -2.08 19.78
N ASP A 542 -1.39 -1.76 18.51
CA ASP A 542 -1.48 -0.37 17.96
C ASP A 542 -2.63 -0.11 16.97
N GLY A 543 -3.57 -1.06 16.82
CA GLY A 543 -4.70 -0.90 15.90
C GLY A 543 -5.98 -0.54 16.65
N PRO A 544 -6.36 0.75 16.78
CA PRO A 544 -7.59 1.11 17.45
C PRO A 544 -8.81 0.77 16.60
N LEU A 545 -9.91 0.47 17.27
CA LEU A 545 -11.25 0.45 16.70
C LEU A 545 -12.05 1.60 17.31
N SER A 546 -12.79 2.29 16.45
CA SER A 546 -13.67 3.37 16.86
C SER A 546 -14.97 2.80 17.40
N VAL A 547 -15.37 3.24 18.59
CA VAL A 547 -16.67 2.95 19.21
C VAL A 547 -17.39 4.24 19.53
N ASP A 548 -18.71 4.18 19.65
CA ASP A 548 -19.50 5.32 20.12
C ASP A 548 -19.22 5.56 21.60
N PHE A 549 -19.12 6.82 21.99
CA PHE A 549 -18.93 7.17 23.39
C PHE A 549 -20.17 6.76 24.22
N GLY A 550 -19.93 6.01 25.29
CA GLY A 550 -20.96 5.52 26.20
C GLY A 550 -20.36 5.09 27.54
N ASP A 551 -21.08 4.26 28.30
CA ASP A 551 -20.49 3.63 29.48
C ASP A 551 -19.43 2.58 29.10
N VAL A 552 -18.58 2.21 30.06
CA VAL A 552 -17.47 1.27 29.84
C VAL A 552 -17.95 -0.09 29.32
N VAL A 553 -19.13 -0.55 29.73
CA VAL A 553 -19.67 -1.86 29.34
C VAL A 553 -20.14 -1.83 27.89
N ALA A 554 -20.88 -0.79 27.51
CA ALA A 554 -21.36 -0.58 26.14
C ALA A 554 -20.19 -0.42 25.17
N MET A 555 -19.22 0.44 25.47
CA MET A 555 -18.04 0.67 24.65
C MET A 555 -17.22 -0.62 24.46
N ARG A 556 -17.03 -1.39 25.55
CA ARG A 556 -16.35 -2.69 25.47
C ARG A 556 -17.10 -3.68 24.59
N SER A 557 -18.41 -3.79 24.75
CA SER A 557 -19.22 -4.72 23.95
C SER A 557 -19.21 -4.37 22.46
N GLN A 558 -19.29 -3.08 22.12
CA GLN A 558 -19.17 -2.60 20.73
C GLN A 558 -17.76 -2.89 20.18
N PHE A 559 -16.72 -2.59 20.96
CA PHE A 559 -15.33 -2.88 20.58
C PHE A 559 -15.13 -4.38 20.30
N GLU A 560 -15.56 -5.25 21.20
CA GLU A 560 -15.44 -6.71 21.05
C GLU A 560 -16.25 -7.24 19.85
N GLY A 561 -17.41 -6.65 19.55
CA GLY A 561 -18.18 -6.95 18.35
C GLY A 561 -17.44 -6.59 17.06
N LEU A 562 -16.92 -5.36 16.98
CA LEU A 562 -16.12 -4.88 15.84
C LEU A 562 -14.81 -5.67 15.70
N HIS A 563 -14.16 -6.00 16.81
CA HIS A 563 -12.93 -6.78 16.83
C HIS A 563 -13.18 -8.20 16.30
N ARG A 564 -14.29 -8.84 16.68
CA ARG A 564 -14.67 -10.15 16.12
C ARG A 564 -15.01 -10.06 14.64
N GLN A 565 -15.70 -9.02 14.20
CA GLN A 565 -16.04 -8.85 12.78
C GLN A 565 -14.78 -8.64 11.92
N ARG A 566 -13.88 -7.75 12.35
CA ARG A 566 -12.69 -7.39 11.58
C ARG A 566 -11.57 -8.43 11.67
N TYR A 567 -11.42 -9.05 12.84
CA TYR A 567 -10.27 -9.91 13.16
C TYR A 567 -10.67 -11.36 13.49
N GLY A 568 -11.96 -11.69 13.59
CA GLY A 568 -12.42 -13.06 13.86
C GLY A 568 -12.36 -13.52 15.31
N PHE A 569 -11.75 -12.75 16.24
CA PHE A 569 -11.61 -13.12 17.65
C PHE A 569 -11.82 -11.94 18.61
N VAL A 570 -11.79 -12.20 19.92
CA VAL A 570 -11.75 -11.22 21.02
C VAL A 570 -10.74 -11.69 22.08
N ALA A 571 -10.15 -10.76 22.84
CA ALA A 571 -9.20 -11.03 23.92
C ALA A 571 -9.73 -10.48 25.26
N PRO A 572 -10.78 -11.10 25.85
CA PRO A 572 -11.48 -10.54 27.01
C PRO A 572 -10.62 -10.41 28.27
N GLU A 573 -9.51 -11.13 28.34
CA GLU A 573 -8.51 -11.05 29.41
C GLU A 573 -7.63 -9.79 29.33
N LYS A 574 -7.51 -9.16 28.16
CA LYS A 574 -6.71 -7.96 27.97
C LYS A 574 -7.48 -6.69 28.37
N ARG A 575 -6.75 -5.73 28.93
CA ARG A 575 -7.28 -4.39 29.21
C ARG A 575 -7.49 -3.62 27.91
N LEU A 576 -8.47 -2.73 27.90
CA LEU A 576 -8.67 -1.77 26.81
C LEU A 576 -7.95 -0.47 27.14
N ILE A 577 -7.24 0.07 26.16
CA ILE A 577 -6.61 1.38 26.19
C ILE A 577 -7.44 2.31 25.33
N VAL A 578 -7.79 3.47 25.88
CA VAL A 578 -8.27 4.63 25.13
C VAL A 578 -7.05 5.29 24.51
N GLU A 579 -6.86 5.08 23.20
CA GLU A 579 -5.78 5.69 22.44
C GLU A 579 -6.05 7.19 22.29
N ALA A 580 -7.22 7.52 21.76
CA ALA A 580 -7.66 8.88 21.50
C ALA A 580 -9.20 8.98 21.57
N VAL A 581 -9.68 10.21 21.62
CA VAL A 581 -11.10 10.53 21.43
C VAL A 581 -11.27 11.41 20.21
N THR A 582 -12.40 11.25 19.52
CA THR A 582 -12.71 12.04 18.33
C THR A 582 -14.12 12.62 18.42
N VAL A 583 -14.26 13.84 17.92
CA VAL A 583 -15.51 14.57 17.82
C VAL A 583 -15.67 15.06 16.39
N GLU A 584 -16.81 14.76 15.81
CA GLU A 584 -17.23 15.29 14.52
C GLU A 584 -18.51 16.09 14.72
N VAL A 585 -18.44 17.38 14.43
CA VAL A 585 -19.60 18.28 14.44
C VAL A 585 -20.01 18.53 12.98
N VAL A 586 -21.26 18.22 12.64
CA VAL A 586 -21.78 18.28 11.28
C VAL A 586 -22.92 19.28 11.23
N ALA A 587 -22.80 20.30 10.36
CA ALA A 587 -23.90 21.19 10.03
C ALA A 587 -24.60 20.68 8.77
N ARG A 588 -25.77 20.05 8.96
CA ARG A 588 -26.56 19.48 7.88
C ARG A 588 -27.19 20.59 7.05
N HIS A 589 -27.02 20.50 5.74
CA HIS A 589 -27.74 21.33 4.79
C HIS A 589 -28.85 20.49 4.14
N ASP A 590 -30.01 21.11 3.88
CA ASP A 590 -31.08 20.43 3.15
C ASP A 590 -30.60 20.15 1.71
N ALA A 591 -30.47 18.88 1.37
CA ALA A 591 -30.12 18.50 0.00
C ALA A 591 -31.24 18.95 -0.96
N PRO A 592 -30.90 19.49 -2.15
CA PRO A 592 -31.90 19.84 -3.14
C PRO A 592 -32.73 18.62 -3.51
N GLU A 593 -34.06 18.74 -3.47
CA GLU A 593 -34.95 17.66 -3.90
C GLU A 593 -34.77 17.39 -5.41
N GLU A 594 -34.44 16.16 -5.77
CA GLU A 594 -34.44 15.74 -7.17
C GLU A 594 -35.86 15.78 -7.74
N LYS A 595 -35.98 16.32 -8.96
CA LYS A 595 -37.25 16.35 -9.69
C LYS A 595 -37.74 14.93 -9.97
N VAL A 596 -39.01 14.68 -9.66
CA VAL A 596 -39.71 13.44 -10.03
C VAL A 596 -40.39 13.64 -11.38
N PHE A 597 -40.01 12.82 -12.35
CA PHE A 597 -40.58 12.78 -13.68
C PHE A 597 -41.68 11.71 -13.76
N SER A 598 -42.77 12.05 -14.45
CA SER A 598 -43.79 11.09 -14.86
C SER A 598 -43.50 10.61 -16.28
N ARG A 599 -43.84 9.35 -16.57
CA ARG A 599 -43.86 8.83 -17.94
C ARG A 599 -44.74 9.71 -18.83
N ARG A 600 -44.27 10.04 -20.04
CA ARG A 600 -44.97 10.96 -20.97
C ARG A 600 -46.03 10.23 -21.78
N ASP A 601 -45.71 9.04 -22.27
CA ASP A 601 -46.59 8.17 -23.06
C ASP A 601 -46.24 6.68 -22.90
N ASP A 602 -47.06 5.79 -23.45
CA ASP A 602 -46.83 4.33 -23.41
C ASP A 602 -45.95 3.82 -24.57
N ASN A 603 -45.30 4.72 -25.33
CA ASN A 603 -44.44 4.30 -26.44
C ASN A 603 -43.16 3.65 -25.91
N GLN A 604 -42.64 2.68 -26.65
CA GLN A 604 -41.35 2.06 -26.36
C GLN A 604 -40.20 2.99 -26.76
N ALA A 605 -39.10 2.95 -26.00
CA ALA A 605 -37.87 3.63 -26.36
C ALA A 605 -37.40 3.21 -27.76
N VAL A 606 -37.10 4.18 -28.62
CA VAL A 606 -36.63 3.94 -29.99
C VAL A 606 -35.13 4.20 -30.05
N PRO A 607 -34.32 3.28 -30.59
CA PRO A 607 -32.90 3.53 -30.76
C PRO A 607 -32.66 4.58 -31.84
N MET A 608 -31.73 5.50 -31.58
CA MET A 608 -31.33 6.52 -32.55
C MET A 608 -30.44 5.96 -33.67
N ALA A 609 -29.75 4.84 -33.41
CA ALA A 609 -28.87 4.17 -34.35
C ALA A 609 -28.68 2.70 -33.96
N THR A 610 -28.16 1.92 -34.90
CA THR A 610 -27.63 0.57 -34.65
C THR A 610 -26.19 0.53 -35.13
N VAL A 611 -25.28 0.10 -34.26
CA VAL A 611 -23.83 0.06 -34.51
C VAL A 611 -23.27 -1.34 -34.30
N GLN A 612 -22.03 -1.57 -34.72
CA GLN A 612 -21.31 -2.80 -34.38
C GLN A 612 -20.62 -2.63 -33.02
N MET A 613 -20.80 -3.61 -32.13
CA MET A 613 -20.08 -3.73 -30.87
C MET A 613 -19.59 -5.17 -30.66
N TYR A 614 -18.31 -5.34 -30.35
CA TYR A 614 -17.70 -6.62 -30.02
C TYR A 614 -17.72 -6.84 -28.51
N THR A 615 -18.46 -7.84 -28.05
CA THR A 615 -18.49 -8.25 -26.63
C THR A 615 -18.87 -9.73 -26.52
N ALA A 616 -18.51 -10.36 -25.41
CA ALA A 616 -18.72 -11.79 -25.18
C ALA A 616 -18.15 -12.71 -26.30
N GLY A 617 -17.10 -12.24 -27.00
CA GLY A 617 -16.39 -12.97 -28.04
C GLY A 617 -17.00 -12.88 -29.44
N GLU A 618 -17.99 -12.02 -29.67
CA GLU A 618 -18.65 -11.89 -30.98
C GLU A 618 -19.10 -10.45 -31.27
N TRP A 619 -19.34 -10.15 -32.55
CA TRP A 619 -19.89 -8.86 -33.01
C TRP A 619 -21.42 -8.85 -32.92
N TRP A 620 -21.97 -7.81 -32.32
CA TRP A 620 -23.40 -7.58 -32.15
C TRP A 620 -23.88 -6.36 -32.93
N ASN A 621 -25.08 -6.46 -33.50
CA ASN A 621 -25.85 -5.29 -33.94
C ASN A 621 -26.47 -4.64 -32.71
N THR A 622 -25.85 -3.58 -32.22
CA THR A 622 -26.15 -2.99 -30.92
C THR A 622 -26.95 -1.69 -31.09
N PRO A 623 -28.17 -1.61 -30.54
CA PRO A 623 -28.94 -0.37 -30.55
C PRO A 623 -28.28 0.69 -29.66
N VAL A 624 -28.31 1.93 -30.14
CA VAL A 624 -27.84 3.13 -29.42
C VAL A 624 -29.04 3.98 -29.06
N TYR A 625 -29.18 4.34 -27.79
CA TYR A 625 -30.25 5.20 -27.27
C TYR A 625 -29.66 6.53 -26.77
N GLN A 626 -30.34 7.64 -27.03
CA GLN A 626 -30.10 8.90 -26.35
C GLN A 626 -30.77 8.86 -24.99
N ARG A 627 -30.07 9.19 -23.90
CA ARG A 627 -30.66 9.16 -22.55
C ARG A 627 -31.87 10.09 -22.43
N GLU A 628 -31.83 11.27 -23.04
CA GLU A 628 -32.86 12.31 -23.00
C GLU A 628 -34.17 11.89 -23.70
N ASP A 629 -34.09 10.89 -24.58
CA ASP A 629 -35.26 10.32 -25.26
C ASP A 629 -35.93 9.22 -24.45
N LEU A 630 -35.25 8.68 -23.43
CA LEU A 630 -35.83 7.72 -22.48
C LEU A 630 -36.80 8.40 -21.52
N GLN A 631 -37.70 7.63 -20.94
CA GLN A 631 -38.69 8.09 -19.97
C GLN A 631 -38.85 7.09 -18.81
N PRO A 632 -39.31 7.57 -17.63
CA PRO A 632 -39.47 6.70 -16.47
C PRO A 632 -40.23 5.40 -16.77
N GLY A 633 -39.67 4.28 -16.30
CA GLY A 633 -40.16 2.92 -16.55
C GLY A 633 -39.64 2.27 -17.83
N ASP A 634 -38.95 3.01 -18.71
CA ASP A 634 -38.31 2.40 -19.88
C ASP A 634 -37.25 1.37 -19.47
N SER A 635 -37.21 0.28 -20.23
CA SER A 635 -36.33 -0.86 -19.99
C SER A 635 -35.51 -1.16 -21.25
N VAL A 636 -34.18 -1.10 -21.13
CA VAL A 636 -33.23 -1.37 -22.22
C VAL A 636 -32.47 -2.66 -21.91
N PHE A 637 -32.58 -3.66 -22.79
CA PHE A 637 -31.89 -4.94 -22.64
C PHE A 637 -30.55 -4.94 -23.37
N GLY A 638 -29.51 -5.47 -22.73
CA GLY A 638 -28.20 -5.62 -23.34
C GLY A 638 -28.13 -6.75 -24.39
N PRO A 639 -27.22 -6.68 -25.38
CA PRO A 639 -26.23 -5.61 -25.57
C PRO A 639 -26.83 -4.32 -26.11
N ALA A 640 -26.59 -3.18 -25.45
CA ALA A 640 -27.07 -1.86 -25.84
C ALA A 640 -26.09 -0.76 -25.40
N ILE A 641 -26.14 0.40 -26.07
CA ILE A 641 -25.37 1.59 -25.69
C ILE A 641 -26.36 2.71 -25.37
N ILE A 642 -26.19 3.37 -24.22
CA ILE A 642 -26.92 4.57 -23.85
C ILE A 642 -25.93 5.73 -23.79
N VAL A 643 -26.07 6.68 -24.72
CA VAL A 643 -25.24 7.89 -24.77
C VAL A 643 -25.94 9.03 -24.03
N GLU A 644 -25.16 9.83 -23.30
CA GLU A 644 -25.64 11.00 -22.58
C GLU A 644 -24.61 12.12 -22.64
N ALA A 645 -25.00 13.34 -22.25
CA ALA A 645 -24.14 14.51 -22.34
C ALA A 645 -22.77 14.36 -21.65
N THR A 646 -22.71 13.56 -20.58
CA THR A 646 -21.51 13.43 -19.74
C THR A 646 -20.77 12.10 -19.88
N GLY A 647 -21.23 11.17 -20.72
CA GLY A 647 -20.59 9.86 -20.86
C GLY A 647 -21.33 8.84 -21.74
N THR A 648 -20.82 7.61 -21.74
CA THR A 648 -21.38 6.47 -22.47
C THR A 648 -21.56 5.28 -21.53
N ASN A 649 -22.79 4.76 -21.45
CA ASN A 649 -23.12 3.58 -20.65
C ASN A 649 -23.27 2.35 -21.55
N VAL A 650 -22.48 1.31 -21.28
CA VAL A 650 -22.54 0.05 -22.01
C VAL A 650 -23.35 -0.95 -21.20
N ILE A 651 -24.46 -1.41 -21.76
CA ILE A 651 -25.28 -2.46 -21.16
C ILE A 651 -24.84 -3.78 -21.77
N GLU A 652 -24.08 -4.58 -21.02
CA GLU A 652 -23.57 -5.87 -21.50
C GLU A 652 -24.70 -6.91 -21.68
N PRO A 653 -24.48 -7.97 -22.47
CA PRO A 653 -25.42 -9.09 -22.54
C PRO A 653 -25.81 -9.58 -21.14
N HIS A 654 -27.08 -9.97 -20.97
CA HIS A 654 -27.66 -10.40 -19.69
C HIS A 654 -27.90 -9.31 -18.64
N TRP A 655 -27.65 -8.04 -18.98
CA TRP A 655 -28.06 -6.91 -18.16
C TRP A 655 -29.30 -6.22 -18.73
N LYS A 656 -30.10 -5.65 -17.84
CA LYS A 656 -31.25 -4.80 -18.15
C LYS A 656 -31.06 -3.47 -17.45
N ALA A 657 -31.09 -2.37 -18.18
CA ALA A 657 -31.15 -1.02 -17.62
C ALA A 657 -32.61 -0.56 -17.51
N GLU A 658 -32.96 0.09 -16.40
CA GLU A 658 -34.27 0.69 -16.16
C GLU A 658 -34.10 2.15 -15.74
N LEU A 659 -34.90 3.04 -16.33
CA LEU A 659 -34.92 4.46 -15.95
C LEU A 659 -35.97 4.70 -14.86
N THR A 660 -35.53 5.20 -13.69
CA THR A 660 -36.44 5.47 -12.57
C THR A 660 -37.22 6.78 -12.76
N SER A 661 -38.20 7.04 -11.88
CA SER A 661 -38.92 8.33 -11.85
C SER A 661 -38.03 9.52 -11.48
N ARG A 662 -36.84 9.30 -10.94
CA ARG A 662 -35.83 10.34 -10.65
C ARG A 662 -34.77 10.44 -11.74
N ASN A 663 -35.02 9.83 -12.91
CA ASN A 663 -34.10 9.80 -14.05
C ASN A 663 -32.77 9.07 -13.76
N HIS A 664 -32.74 8.19 -12.76
CA HIS A 664 -31.59 7.32 -12.47
C HIS A 664 -31.59 6.10 -13.40
N LEU A 665 -30.42 5.60 -13.79
CA LEU A 665 -30.29 4.32 -14.47
C LEU A 665 -29.93 3.24 -13.45
N VAL A 666 -30.81 2.26 -13.30
CA VAL A 666 -30.57 1.06 -12.47
C VAL A 666 -30.41 -0.14 -13.39
N LEU A 667 -29.24 -0.76 -13.35
CA LEU A 667 -28.95 -1.95 -14.14
C LEU A 667 -29.06 -3.18 -13.26
N GLN A 668 -29.78 -4.19 -13.73
CA GLN A 668 -29.98 -5.45 -13.03
C GLN A 668 -29.54 -6.61 -13.89
N ARG A 669 -28.76 -7.50 -13.28
CA ARG A 669 -28.34 -8.76 -13.89
C ARG A 669 -29.54 -9.71 -13.99
N GLN A 670 -29.83 -10.19 -15.18
CA GLN A 670 -30.96 -11.08 -15.42
C GLN A 670 -30.60 -12.52 -15.03
N THR A 671 -31.39 -13.13 -14.14
CA THR A 671 -31.22 -14.52 -13.67
C THR A 671 -32.22 -15.52 -14.28
N ASN A 672 -33.21 -15.04 -15.03
CA ASN A 672 -34.30 -15.87 -15.54
C ASN A 672 -33.93 -16.71 -16.77
N SER A 673 -34.18 -18.02 -16.66
CA SER A 673 -33.93 -19.06 -17.65
C SER A 673 -34.74 -18.95 -18.94
N GLN A 674 -35.82 -18.17 -18.98
CA GLN A 674 -36.65 -18.00 -20.18
C GLN A 674 -35.97 -17.21 -21.31
N PHE A 675 -35.04 -16.30 -20.99
CA PHE A 675 -34.23 -15.60 -22.01
C PHE A 675 -33.00 -16.42 -22.46
N LEU A 676 -32.51 -17.35 -21.63
CA LEU A 676 -31.43 -18.28 -21.99
C LEU A 676 -31.85 -19.29 -23.08
N ILE A 677 -33.15 -19.48 -23.30
CA ILE A 677 -33.69 -20.47 -24.25
C ILE A 677 -33.76 -19.93 -25.69
N GLN A 678 -33.85 -18.61 -25.90
CA GLN A 678 -33.87 -18.02 -27.26
C GLN A 678 -32.47 -17.78 -27.85
N ASN A 679 -31.43 -17.63 -27.03
CA ASN A 679 -30.04 -17.47 -27.47
C ASN A 679 -29.17 -18.68 -27.10
N ARG A 680 -29.51 -19.87 -27.63
CA ARG A 680 -28.73 -21.12 -27.48
C ARG A 680 -27.32 -21.09 -28.12
N SER A 681 -26.84 -19.94 -28.61
CA SER A 681 -25.46 -19.73 -29.04
C SER A 681 -24.51 -19.38 -27.87
N THR A 682 -25.01 -18.89 -26.73
CA THR A 682 -24.15 -18.35 -25.65
C THR A 682 -23.66 -19.38 -24.63
N GLU A 683 -24.26 -20.58 -24.56
CA GLU A 683 -23.62 -21.74 -23.89
C GLU A 683 -22.30 -22.12 -24.58
N ARG A 684 -22.10 -21.69 -25.84
CA ARG A 684 -20.86 -21.91 -26.59
C ARG A 684 -19.76 -20.92 -26.20
N SER A 685 -20.06 -19.69 -25.79
CA SER A 685 -19.05 -18.72 -25.32
C SER A 685 -18.60 -18.96 -23.88
N ARG A 686 -19.48 -19.42 -22.98
CA ARG A 686 -19.05 -20.00 -21.68
C ARG A 686 -18.23 -21.29 -21.86
N ARG A 687 -18.44 -22.01 -22.97
CA ARG A 687 -17.61 -23.15 -23.36
C ARG A 687 -16.36 -22.79 -24.18
N SER A 688 -16.26 -21.60 -24.78
CA SER A 688 -15.09 -21.23 -25.60
C SER A 688 -13.94 -20.75 -24.72
N LEU A 689 -14.24 -20.14 -23.55
CA LEU A 689 -13.26 -19.90 -22.48
C LEU A 689 -12.96 -21.15 -21.64
N LYS A 690 -13.85 -22.16 -21.63
CA LYS A 690 -13.46 -23.55 -21.35
C LYS A 690 -12.69 -24.12 -22.56
N SER A 691 -11.63 -23.43 -22.95
CA SER A 691 -10.76 -23.90 -24.02
C SER A 691 -10.31 -25.32 -23.65
N LYS A 692 -10.29 -26.23 -24.63
CA LYS A 692 -9.50 -27.46 -24.49
C LYS A 692 -8.12 -26.99 -24.02
N ILE A 693 -7.64 -27.49 -22.88
CA ILE A 693 -6.30 -27.20 -22.36
C ILE A 693 -5.33 -27.32 -23.54
N GLN A 694 -4.89 -26.17 -24.06
CA GLN A 694 -3.91 -26.14 -25.12
C GLN A 694 -2.56 -26.39 -24.46
N ASN A 695 -1.63 -27.03 -25.17
CA ASN A 695 -0.25 -27.22 -24.68
C ASN A 695 0.54 -25.90 -24.56
N ARG A 696 -0.10 -24.74 -24.74
CA ARG A 696 0.49 -23.41 -24.63
C ARG A 696 -0.45 -22.51 -23.81
N PRO A 697 0.09 -21.64 -22.92
CA PRO A 697 -0.72 -20.70 -22.17
C PRO A 697 -1.38 -19.69 -23.11
N ASP A 698 -2.59 -19.23 -22.80
CA ASP A 698 -3.12 -18.01 -23.38
C ASP A 698 -2.47 -16.80 -22.66
N PRO A 699 -1.74 -15.91 -23.37
CA PRO A 699 -1.15 -14.69 -22.83
C PRO A 699 -2.05 -13.83 -21.92
N VAL A 700 -3.36 -13.77 -22.18
CA VAL A 700 -4.31 -12.99 -21.37
C VAL A 700 -4.61 -13.74 -20.07
N MET A 701 -4.91 -15.04 -20.17
CA MET A 701 -5.19 -15.86 -19.00
C MET A 701 -3.96 -16.03 -18.12
N LEU A 702 -2.75 -16.05 -18.69
CA LEU A 702 -1.50 -16.11 -17.93
C LEU A 702 -1.38 -14.91 -16.99
N GLU A 703 -1.67 -13.70 -17.50
CA GLU A 703 -1.66 -12.48 -16.70
C GLU A 703 -2.81 -12.44 -15.68
N ILE A 704 -4.01 -12.91 -16.04
CA ILE A 704 -5.13 -13.03 -15.10
C ILE A 704 -4.77 -13.97 -13.93
N PHE A 705 -4.28 -15.18 -14.22
CA PHE A 705 -3.90 -16.14 -13.18
C PHE A 705 -2.73 -15.65 -12.33
N ASN A 706 -1.74 -14.96 -12.91
CA ASN A 706 -0.69 -14.27 -12.16
C ASN A 706 -1.28 -13.32 -11.11
N ASN A 707 -2.21 -12.45 -11.52
CA ASN A 707 -2.86 -11.49 -10.64
C ASN A 707 -3.73 -12.18 -9.58
N LEU A 708 -4.46 -13.23 -9.95
CA LEU A 708 -5.31 -13.97 -9.02
C LEU A 708 -4.51 -14.73 -7.94
N PHE A 709 -3.45 -15.46 -8.31
CA PHE A 709 -2.64 -16.18 -7.31
C PHE A 709 -1.94 -15.22 -6.35
N ARG A 710 -1.39 -14.10 -6.86
CA ARG A 710 -0.80 -13.06 -6.02
C ARG A 710 -1.84 -12.44 -5.08
N ALA A 711 -3.05 -12.14 -5.58
CA ALA A 711 -4.12 -11.59 -4.78
C ALA A 711 -4.54 -12.52 -3.62
N ILE A 712 -4.56 -13.84 -3.82
CA ILE A 712 -4.85 -14.79 -2.74
C ILE A 712 -3.78 -14.71 -1.65
N ALA A 713 -2.50 -14.73 -2.03
CA ALA A 713 -1.42 -14.64 -1.05
C ALA A 713 -1.44 -13.30 -0.28
N GLU A 714 -1.73 -12.18 -0.97
CA GLU A 714 -1.91 -10.87 -0.33
C GLU A 714 -3.08 -10.86 0.66
N GLN A 715 -4.21 -11.51 0.33
CA GLN A 715 -5.36 -11.63 1.23
C GLN A 715 -5.04 -12.47 2.48
N MET A 716 -4.25 -13.53 2.32
CA MET A 716 -3.72 -14.29 3.47
C MET A 716 -2.86 -13.38 4.34
N GLY A 717 -1.96 -12.59 3.74
CA GLY A 717 -1.08 -11.67 4.46
C GLY A 717 -1.83 -10.58 5.23
N ILE A 718 -2.86 -9.99 4.62
CA ILE A 718 -3.76 -9.03 5.26
C ILE A 718 -4.46 -9.67 6.45
N THR A 719 -5.00 -10.89 6.30
CA THR A 719 -5.62 -11.64 7.40
C THR A 719 -4.63 -11.87 8.53
N LEU A 720 -3.40 -12.29 8.22
CA LEU A 720 -2.37 -12.54 9.22
C LEU A 720 -2.00 -11.26 9.97
N GLN A 721 -1.72 -10.17 9.26
CA GLN A 721 -1.39 -8.88 9.84
C GLN A 721 -2.51 -8.39 10.79
N ASN A 722 -3.76 -8.52 10.35
CA ASN A 722 -4.93 -8.06 11.09
C ASN A 722 -5.19 -8.89 12.36
N THR A 723 -4.96 -10.20 12.30
CA THR A 723 -5.30 -11.13 13.39
C THR A 723 -4.15 -11.43 14.35
N SER A 724 -2.91 -11.11 13.97
CA SER A 724 -1.74 -11.35 14.82
C SER A 724 -1.72 -10.47 16.07
N SER A 725 -1.12 -11.00 17.12
CA SER A 725 -1.01 -10.35 18.42
C SER A 725 0.37 -9.74 18.68
N SER A 726 1.42 -10.22 18.01
CA SER A 726 2.77 -9.69 18.12
C SER A 726 3.02 -8.48 17.22
N VAL A 727 3.80 -7.54 17.74
CA VAL A 727 4.31 -6.36 17.04
C VAL A 727 5.12 -6.76 15.80
N ASN A 728 5.89 -7.85 15.88
CA ASN A 728 6.75 -8.31 14.78
C ASN A 728 5.93 -8.66 13.53
N ILE A 729 4.84 -9.42 13.68
CA ILE A 729 3.99 -9.78 12.55
C ILE A 729 3.08 -8.61 12.16
N LYS A 730 2.41 -7.99 13.13
CA LYS A 730 1.35 -6.99 12.88
C LYS A 730 1.85 -5.64 12.37
N GLU A 731 2.94 -5.14 12.96
CA GLU A 731 3.42 -3.77 12.73
C GLU A 731 4.71 -3.78 11.91
N ARG A 732 5.65 -4.67 12.24
CA ARG A 732 6.95 -4.78 11.55
C ARG A 732 6.88 -5.54 10.23
N LEU A 733 5.76 -6.23 9.97
CA LEU A 733 5.49 -7.03 8.77
C LEU A 733 6.50 -8.16 8.56
N ASP A 734 6.97 -8.77 9.65
CA ASP A 734 7.92 -9.87 9.62
C ASP A 734 7.20 -11.22 9.43
N PHE A 735 6.56 -11.37 8.27
CA PHE A 735 5.84 -12.57 7.86
C PHE A 735 5.76 -12.70 6.34
N SER A 736 5.47 -13.90 5.83
CA SER A 736 5.13 -14.11 4.42
C SER A 736 4.03 -15.15 4.28
N CYS A 737 3.17 -14.99 3.28
CA CYS A 737 2.11 -15.93 2.92
C CYS A 737 2.31 -16.41 1.49
N ALA A 738 2.05 -17.70 1.24
CA ALA A 738 2.34 -18.31 -0.06
C ALA A 738 1.39 -19.48 -0.41
N ILE A 739 1.28 -19.70 -1.72
CA ILE A 739 0.51 -20.79 -2.34
C ILE A 739 1.48 -21.74 -3.03
N PHE A 740 1.24 -23.04 -2.89
CA PHE A 740 2.07 -24.09 -3.44
C PHE A 740 1.23 -25.08 -4.24
N ASP A 741 1.84 -25.63 -5.28
CA ASP A 741 1.23 -26.71 -6.06
C ASP A 741 1.26 -28.05 -5.30
N VAL A 742 0.74 -29.10 -5.94
CA VAL A 742 0.66 -30.47 -5.39
C VAL A 742 2.03 -31.05 -4.98
N SER A 743 3.12 -30.55 -5.53
CA SER A 743 4.49 -30.98 -5.23
C SER A 743 5.18 -30.11 -4.17
N GLY A 744 4.45 -29.16 -3.58
CA GLY A 744 4.99 -28.21 -2.60
C GLY A 744 5.87 -27.11 -3.22
N GLN A 745 5.82 -26.91 -4.54
CA GLN A 745 6.59 -25.86 -5.21
C GLN A 745 5.83 -24.54 -5.16
N LEU A 746 6.56 -23.45 -4.89
CA LEU A 746 5.99 -22.11 -4.79
C LEU A 746 5.36 -21.67 -6.12
N VAL A 747 4.10 -21.22 -6.06
CA VAL A 747 3.35 -20.66 -7.19
C VAL A 747 3.28 -19.14 -7.10
N ALA A 748 2.91 -18.61 -5.93
CA ALA A 748 2.79 -17.18 -5.67
C ALA A 748 2.96 -16.88 -4.17
N ASN A 749 3.34 -15.63 -3.85
CA ASN A 749 3.50 -15.15 -2.49
C ASN A 749 3.05 -13.70 -2.33
N ALA A 750 2.86 -13.28 -1.07
CA ALA A 750 2.82 -11.90 -0.65
C ALA A 750 4.22 -11.51 -0.15
N PRO A 751 4.98 -10.72 -0.93
CA PRO A 751 6.37 -10.44 -0.64
C PRO A 751 6.52 -9.36 0.44
N HIS A 752 6.87 -9.75 1.68
CA HIS A 752 7.31 -8.81 2.71
C HIS A 752 8.78 -9.03 3.10
N ILE A 753 9.17 -10.29 3.35
CA ILE A 753 10.54 -10.65 3.74
C ILE A 753 11.14 -11.62 2.71
N PRO A 754 12.19 -11.24 1.97
CA PRO A 754 12.77 -12.06 0.89
C PRO A 754 13.21 -13.47 1.32
N VAL A 755 13.77 -13.64 2.52
CA VAL A 755 14.31 -14.93 2.97
C VAL A 755 13.25 -16.02 3.13
N HIS A 756 12.01 -15.65 3.45
CA HIS A 756 10.89 -16.59 3.55
C HIS A 756 10.56 -17.22 2.20
N LEU A 757 10.67 -16.43 1.13
CA LEU A 757 10.06 -16.78 -0.15
C LEU A 757 10.74 -17.99 -0.82
N GLY A 758 12.05 -18.12 -0.69
CA GLY A 758 12.78 -19.28 -1.24
C GLY A 758 12.88 -20.49 -0.31
N SER A 759 12.54 -20.35 0.97
CA SER A 759 12.74 -21.40 1.97
C SER A 759 11.45 -22.16 2.32
N MET A 760 10.27 -21.56 2.18
CA MET A 760 9.00 -22.20 2.54
C MET A 760 8.67 -23.46 1.71
N SER A 761 9.09 -23.53 0.43
CA SER A 761 8.89 -24.74 -0.39
C SER A 761 9.53 -25.98 0.24
N GLU A 762 10.72 -25.84 0.84
CA GLU A 762 11.40 -26.95 1.50
C GLU A 762 10.63 -27.43 2.74
N SER A 763 9.99 -26.51 3.50
CA SER A 763 9.14 -26.89 4.64
C SER A 763 7.90 -27.67 4.19
N VAL A 764 7.24 -27.23 3.11
CA VAL A 764 6.08 -27.93 2.55
C VAL A 764 6.49 -29.31 2.01
N GLN A 765 7.62 -29.40 1.32
CA GLN A 765 8.15 -30.67 0.82
C GLN A 765 8.57 -31.62 1.93
N ALA A 766 9.16 -31.12 3.01
CA ALA A 766 9.49 -31.92 4.19
C ALA A 766 8.23 -32.49 4.85
N LEU A 767 7.15 -31.69 4.94
CA LEU A 767 5.85 -32.18 5.40
C LEU A 767 5.31 -33.30 4.51
N ILE A 768 5.32 -33.09 3.18
CA ILE A 768 4.87 -34.09 2.19
C ILE A 768 5.68 -35.38 2.32
N ALA A 769 7.00 -35.28 2.45
CA ALA A 769 7.88 -36.43 2.61
C ALA A 769 7.64 -37.20 3.93
N THR A 770 7.25 -36.48 4.99
CA THR A 770 7.02 -37.06 6.33
C THR A 770 5.68 -37.78 6.41
N TYR A 771 4.59 -37.14 5.96
CA TYR A 771 3.23 -37.64 6.15
C TYR A 771 2.63 -38.30 4.90
N GLY A 772 3.02 -37.86 3.70
CA GLY A 772 2.50 -38.38 2.42
C GLY A 772 0.98 -38.51 2.40
N ASP A 773 0.51 -39.73 2.09
CA ASP A 773 -0.92 -40.05 1.96
C ASP A 773 -1.67 -40.13 3.30
N THR A 774 -1.02 -39.87 4.44
CA THR A 774 -1.66 -39.91 5.77
C THR A 774 -2.31 -38.58 6.18
N ILE A 775 -2.06 -37.51 5.41
CA ILE A 775 -2.64 -36.18 5.62
C ILE A 775 -4.15 -36.22 5.39
N LYS A 776 -4.95 -35.65 6.31
CA LYS A 776 -6.41 -35.63 6.21
C LYS A 776 -6.96 -34.22 5.97
N PRO A 777 -8.17 -34.10 5.39
CA PRO A 777 -8.90 -32.84 5.35
C PRO A 777 -9.06 -32.24 6.76
N GLY A 778 -8.73 -30.96 6.89
CA GLY A 778 -8.79 -30.23 8.17
C GLY A 778 -7.55 -30.33 9.05
N ASP A 779 -6.49 -31.03 8.61
CA ASP A 779 -5.20 -31.01 9.29
C ASP A 779 -4.43 -29.71 9.02
N VAL A 780 -3.71 -29.22 10.04
CA VAL A 780 -2.78 -28.08 9.93
C VAL A 780 -1.50 -28.39 10.69
N PHE A 781 -0.35 -28.03 10.15
CA PHE A 781 0.96 -28.36 10.71
C PHE A 781 1.78 -27.10 10.98
N ALA A 782 2.60 -27.12 12.03
CA ALA A 782 3.57 -26.07 12.37
C ALA A 782 5.00 -26.62 12.29
N SER A 783 5.90 -25.91 11.61
CA SER A 783 7.29 -26.31 11.43
C SER A 783 8.23 -25.10 11.43
N ASN A 784 9.28 -25.16 12.24
CA ASN A 784 10.40 -24.20 12.23
C ASN A 784 11.77 -24.92 12.15
N ASN A 785 11.77 -26.24 11.96
CA ASN A 785 12.98 -27.05 11.93
C ASN A 785 13.93 -26.58 10.80
N PRO A 786 15.10 -26.00 11.13
CA PRO A 786 16.00 -25.45 10.13
C PRO A 786 16.58 -26.50 9.19
N TYR A 787 16.63 -27.76 9.64
CA TYR A 787 17.12 -28.88 8.85
C TYR A 787 16.08 -29.44 7.87
N ASN A 788 14.83 -29.01 8.00
CA ASN A 788 13.67 -29.40 7.18
C ASN A 788 12.97 -28.16 6.59
N GLY A 789 13.75 -27.19 6.09
CA GLY A 789 13.24 -26.02 5.37
C GLY A 789 12.95 -24.76 6.22
N GLY A 790 13.10 -24.85 7.55
CA GLY A 790 13.10 -23.67 8.42
C GLY A 790 14.29 -22.75 8.16
N THR A 791 14.13 -21.46 8.45
CA THR A 791 15.19 -20.43 8.36
C THR A 791 15.95 -20.31 9.67
N HIS A 792 15.23 -20.18 10.77
CA HIS A 792 15.68 -20.25 12.17
C HIS A 792 14.45 -20.51 13.05
N LEU A 793 14.64 -20.74 14.35
CA LEU A 793 13.53 -21.16 15.23
C LEU A 793 12.40 -20.12 15.41
N PRO A 794 12.68 -18.80 15.49
CA PRO A 794 11.61 -17.80 15.59
C PRO A 794 10.64 -17.76 14.40
N ASP A 795 11.07 -18.18 13.21
CA ASP A 795 10.22 -18.20 12.01
C ASP A 795 9.42 -19.50 11.94
N ILE A 796 8.17 -19.47 12.39
CA ILE A 796 7.30 -20.66 12.38
C ILE A 796 6.46 -20.67 11.11
N THR A 797 6.57 -21.75 10.34
CA THR A 797 5.74 -22.00 9.15
C THR A 797 4.52 -22.82 9.52
N VAL A 798 3.33 -22.26 9.34
CA VAL A 798 2.06 -22.98 9.46
C VAL A 798 1.60 -23.38 8.07
N ILE A 799 1.37 -24.68 7.85
CA ILE A 799 1.08 -25.28 6.54
C ILE A 799 -0.29 -25.95 6.59
N THR A 800 -1.16 -25.59 5.64
CA THR A 800 -2.51 -26.13 5.51
C THR A 800 -2.66 -26.82 4.15
N PRO A 801 -2.82 -28.15 4.11
CA PRO A 801 -3.15 -28.91 2.91
C PRO A 801 -4.57 -28.60 2.43
N VAL A 802 -4.77 -28.44 1.11
CA VAL A 802 -6.04 -28.02 0.51
C VAL A 802 -6.71 -29.19 -0.21
N PHE A 803 -7.99 -29.46 0.10
CA PHE A 803 -8.77 -30.57 -0.46
C PHE A 803 -10.02 -30.05 -1.16
N VAL A 804 -10.11 -30.15 -2.49
CA VAL A 804 -11.32 -29.70 -3.21
C VAL A 804 -12.38 -30.79 -3.15
N SER A 805 -13.60 -30.44 -2.71
CA SER A 805 -14.77 -31.33 -2.73
C SER A 805 -15.23 -31.61 -4.16
N SER A 806 -14.54 -32.50 -4.87
CA SER A 806 -14.98 -33.00 -6.18
C SER A 806 -15.66 -34.36 -6.02
N PRO A 807 -16.73 -34.67 -6.78
CA PRO A 807 -17.27 -36.02 -6.91
C PRO A 807 -16.24 -37.04 -7.45
N LEU A 808 -15.12 -36.55 -7.98
CA LEU A 808 -13.98 -37.37 -8.41
C LEU A 808 -13.05 -37.61 -7.22
N LYS A 809 -13.14 -38.83 -6.68
CA LYS A 809 -12.30 -39.43 -5.65
C LYS A 809 -10.84 -38.93 -5.66
N GLY A 810 -10.42 -38.36 -4.54
CA GLY A 810 -9.02 -38.28 -4.14
C GLY A 810 -8.91 -37.98 -2.64
N ASP A 811 -8.24 -38.86 -1.90
CA ASP A 811 -7.91 -38.67 -0.47
C ASP A 811 -6.58 -37.90 -0.30
N LEU A 812 -6.09 -37.22 -1.34
CA LEU A 812 -4.80 -36.52 -1.36
C LEU A 812 -4.98 -35.00 -1.45
N PRO A 813 -4.10 -34.21 -0.81
CA PRO A 813 -4.07 -32.76 -0.99
C PRO A 813 -3.83 -32.37 -2.46
N LEU A 814 -4.56 -31.37 -2.95
CA LEU A 814 -4.44 -30.87 -4.32
C LEU A 814 -3.54 -29.63 -4.42
N PHE A 815 -3.45 -28.87 -3.34
CA PHE A 815 -2.60 -27.69 -3.17
C PHE A 815 -2.14 -27.60 -1.71
N TYR A 816 -1.22 -26.69 -1.44
CA TYR A 816 -0.90 -26.28 -0.07
C TYR A 816 -0.90 -24.75 0.01
N VAL A 817 -1.30 -24.24 1.17
CA VAL A 817 -1.08 -22.84 1.53
C VAL A 817 -0.27 -22.80 2.80
N ALA A 818 0.61 -21.81 2.93
CA ALA A 818 1.38 -21.64 4.14
C ALA A 818 1.60 -20.17 4.47
N SER A 819 1.76 -19.91 5.76
CA SER A 819 2.16 -18.63 6.32
C SER A 819 3.35 -18.85 7.24
N ARG A 820 4.36 -17.99 7.13
CA ARG A 820 5.52 -17.97 8.02
C ARG A 820 5.54 -16.65 8.75
N GLY A 821 5.59 -16.66 10.07
CA GLY A 821 5.63 -15.47 10.91
C GLY A 821 6.77 -15.53 11.91
N HIS A 822 7.39 -14.39 12.17
CA HIS A 822 8.46 -14.27 13.16
C HIS A 822 7.89 -14.06 14.56
N HIS A 823 8.00 -15.08 15.41
CA HIS A 823 7.59 -14.98 16.81
C HIS A 823 8.65 -14.24 17.63
N ALA A 824 8.21 -13.29 18.47
CA ALA A 824 9.12 -12.48 19.27
C ALA A 824 9.97 -13.29 20.26
N ASP A 825 9.46 -14.41 20.77
CA ASP A 825 10.19 -15.35 21.62
C ASP A 825 9.57 -16.75 21.46
N ILE A 826 10.41 -17.76 21.23
CA ILE A 826 10.06 -19.19 21.19
C ILE A 826 10.96 -19.98 22.16
N GLY A 827 11.45 -19.32 23.22
CA GLY A 827 12.41 -19.87 24.18
C GLY A 827 13.87 -19.57 23.83
N GLY A 828 14.79 -20.32 24.42
CA GLY A 828 16.24 -20.14 24.23
C GLY A 828 16.91 -19.37 25.37
N ILE A 829 18.25 -19.28 25.34
CA ILE A 829 19.05 -18.80 26.47
C ILE A 829 18.96 -17.29 26.74
N THR A 830 18.56 -16.49 25.74
CA THR A 830 18.32 -15.04 25.88
C THR A 830 16.88 -14.69 25.52
N PRO A 831 16.31 -13.62 26.11
CA PRO A 831 15.04 -13.06 25.64
C PRO A 831 15.10 -12.66 24.16
N GLY A 832 14.01 -12.84 23.44
CA GLY A 832 13.92 -12.45 22.02
C GLY A 832 14.35 -13.54 21.03
N SER A 833 14.74 -14.74 21.52
CA SER A 833 15.16 -15.91 20.72
C SER A 833 16.24 -15.64 19.65
N MET A 834 17.09 -14.64 19.90
CA MET A 834 18.24 -14.28 19.08
C MET A 834 19.55 -14.35 19.88
N PRO A 835 19.91 -15.50 20.49
CA PRO A 835 21.09 -15.58 21.36
C PRO A 835 22.38 -15.40 20.55
N PRO A 836 23.17 -14.33 20.77
CA PRO A 836 24.38 -14.09 19.97
C PRO A 836 25.47 -15.16 20.15
N ASN A 837 25.43 -15.88 21.26
CA ASN A 837 26.46 -16.83 21.67
C ASN A 837 26.03 -18.30 21.63
N SER A 838 24.91 -18.63 20.97
CA SER A 838 24.48 -20.03 20.81
C SER A 838 25.51 -20.85 20.03
N LYS A 839 25.60 -22.14 20.39
CA LYS A 839 26.47 -23.17 19.80
C LYS A 839 25.69 -24.41 19.39
N SER A 840 24.55 -24.65 20.02
CA SER A 840 23.57 -25.67 19.62
C SER A 840 22.24 -25.01 19.29
N VAL A 841 21.49 -25.59 18.34
CA VAL A 841 20.10 -25.18 18.03
C VAL A 841 19.20 -25.24 19.27
N ASP A 842 19.47 -26.14 20.21
CA ASP A 842 18.70 -26.27 21.47
C ASP A 842 18.83 -25.03 22.38
N GLU A 843 19.88 -24.23 22.20
CA GLU A 843 20.08 -22.98 22.94
C GLU A 843 19.29 -21.80 22.32
N GLU A 844 18.80 -21.97 21.08
CA GLU A 844 18.14 -20.92 20.30
C GLU A 844 16.64 -20.83 20.55
N GLY A 845 16.01 -21.92 20.99
CA GLY A 845 14.58 -21.98 21.21
C GLY A 845 13.99 -23.37 21.02
N ILE A 846 12.67 -23.43 20.93
CA ILE A 846 11.92 -24.68 20.75
C ILE A 846 11.84 -25.02 19.26
N LEU A 847 12.25 -26.25 18.92
CA LEU A 847 12.17 -26.81 17.59
C LEU A 847 10.85 -27.57 17.40
N LEU A 848 10.06 -27.14 16.43
CA LEU A 848 8.84 -27.74 15.92
C LEU A 848 9.15 -28.44 14.59
N ASP A 849 9.06 -29.76 14.58
CA ASP A 849 9.28 -30.58 13.38
C ASP A 849 7.96 -31.16 12.88
N ASN A 850 7.30 -30.43 11.96
CA ASN A 850 6.00 -30.77 11.39
C ASN A 850 4.95 -31.15 12.46
N PHE A 851 4.90 -30.41 13.57
CA PHE A 851 3.94 -30.63 14.64
C PHE A 851 2.51 -30.47 14.12
N GLN A 852 1.67 -31.50 14.25
CA GLN A 852 0.25 -31.43 13.88
C GLN A 852 -0.48 -30.52 14.87
N LEU A 853 -0.69 -29.26 14.44
CA LEU A 853 -1.26 -28.16 15.20
C LEU A 853 -2.79 -28.25 15.27
N VAL A 854 -3.41 -28.67 14.18
CA VAL A 854 -4.83 -28.98 14.08
C VAL A 854 -4.97 -30.39 13.53
N ALA A 855 -5.77 -31.23 14.19
CA ALA A 855 -6.07 -32.58 13.74
C ALA A 855 -7.55 -32.67 13.38
N VAL A 856 -7.87 -32.81 12.09
CA VAL A 856 -9.26 -32.90 11.58
C VAL A 856 -10.16 -31.78 12.15
N GLY A 857 -9.69 -30.54 12.08
CA GLY A 857 -10.41 -29.35 12.57
C GLY A 857 -10.29 -29.06 14.07
N GLU A 858 -9.70 -29.95 14.88
CA GLU A 858 -9.53 -29.74 16.33
C GLU A 858 -8.14 -29.17 16.65
N PHE A 859 -8.08 -27.99 17.29
CA PHE A 859 -6.83 -27.33 17.67
C PHE A 859 -6.20 -27.98 18.91
N ARG A 860 -4.95 -28.45 18.77
CA ARG A 860 -4.23 -29.21 19.81
C ARG A 860 -3.50 -28.30 20.80
N GLU A 861 -4.27 -27.45 21.47
CA GLU A 861 -3.74 -26.39 22.35
C GLU A 861 -2.96 -26.95 23.53
N GLN A 862 -3.46 -27.99 24.19
CA GLN A 862 -2.83 -28.56 25.38
C GLN A 862 -1.43 -29.12 25.05
N GLU A 863 -1.32 -29.89 23.98
CA GLU A 863 -0.05 -30.48 23.56
C GLU A 863 0.95 -29.41 23.10
N LEU A 864 0.46 -28.33 22.48
CA LEU A 864 1.30 -27.19 22.14
C LEU A 864 1.82 -26.45 23.39
N VAL A 865 0.98 -26.22 24.39
CA VAL A 865 1.40 -25.63 25.68
C VAL A 865 2.46 -26.48 26.36
N GLU A 866 2.24 -27.80 26.41
CA GLU A 866 3.21 -28.75 26.96
C GLU A 866 4.53 -28.69 26.19
N LEU A 867 4.50 -28.67 24.85
CA LEU A 867 5.69 -28.57 24.00
C LEU A 867 6.45 -27.26 24.23
N LEU A 868 5.74 -26.13 24.34
CA LEU A 868 6.36 -24.82 24.56
C LEU A 868 6.87 -24.60 26.00
N GLY A 869 6.40 -25.40 26.96
CA GLY A 869 6.74 -25.28 28.38
C GLY A 869 7.72 -26.32 28.92
N SER A 870 8.02 -27.39 28.18
CA SER A 870 8.73 -28.59 28.71
C SER A 870 10.20 -28.73 28.32
N THR A 871 10.84 -27.67 27.80
CA THR A 871 12.27 -27.65 27.44
C THR A 871 13.13 -26.97 28.52
N PRO A 872 14.47 -27.15 28.52
CA PRO A 872 15.36 -26.40 29.44
C PRO A 872 15.26 -24.88 29.31
N TYR A 873 14.82 -24.39 28.15
CA TYR A 873 14.68 -22.97 27.83
C TYR A 873 13.28 -22.71 27.24
N PRO A 874 12.21 -22.74 28.07
CA PRO A 874 10.84 -22.66 27.60
C PRO A 874 10.51 -21.28 27.01
N ALA A 875 9.47 -21.22 26.18
CA ALA A 875 8.97 -19.96 25.66
C ALA A 875 8.47 -19.06 26.78
N ARG A 876 8.85 -17.77 26.74
CA ARG A 876 8.55 -16.82 27.82
C ARG A 876 7.11 -16.29 27.78
N ASN A 877 6.48 -16.30 26.60
CA ASN A 877 5.13 -15.77 26.38
C ASN A 877 4.27 -16.72 25.53
N ILE A 878 4.00 -17.91 26.07
CA ILE A 878 3.22 -18.98 25.41
C ILE A 878 1.85 -18.49 24.92
N THR A 879 1.18 -17.61 25.68
CA THR A 879 -0.11 -17.04 25.28
C THR A 879 -0.02 -16.25 23.97
N GLN A 880 1.04 -15.46 23.78
CA GLN A 880 1.28 -14.76 22.52
C GLN A 880 1.66 -15.72 21.39
N ASN A 881 2.47 -16.75 21.66
CA ASN A 881 2.79 -17.78 20.65
C ASN A 881 1.51 -18.45 20.12
N ILE A 882 0.60 -18.85 21.00
CA ILE A 882 -0.68 -19.48 20.63
C ILE A 882 -1.56 -18.52 19.82
N ALA A 883 -1.63 -17.24 20.22
CA ALA A 883 -2.43 -16.24 19.52
C ALA A 883 -1.92 -16.02 18.08
N ASP A 884 -0.61 -15.91 17.89
CA ASP A 884 0.00 -15.74 16.56
C ASP A 884 -0.14 -17.01 15.69
N LEU A 885 -0.04 -18.20 16.27
CA LEU A 885 -0.30 -19.46 15.56
C LEU A 885 -1.76 -19.57 15.11
N LYS A 886 -2.72 -19.13 15.94
CA LYS A 886 -4.14 -19.05 15.56
C LYS A 886 -4.36 -18.04 14.42
N ALA A 887 -3.65 -16.91 14.43
CA ALA A 887 -3.67 -15.93 13.34
C ALA A 887 -3.13 -16.53 12.02
N GLN A 888 -2.05 -17.31 12.07
CA GLN A 888 -1.52 -18.03 10.91
C GLN A 888 -2.50 -19.09 10.36
N ILE A 889 -3.20 -19.84 11.24
CA ILE A 889 -4.27 -20.75 10.81
C ILE A 889 -5.37 -19.99 10.07
N ALA A 890 -5.84 -18.86 10.62
CA ALA A 890 -6.88 -18.04 10.01
C ALA A 890 -6.45 -17.49 8.63
N ALA A 891 -5.20 -17.04 8.52
CA ALA A 891 -4.62 -16.60 7.26
C ALA A 891 -4.58 -17.73 6.22
N ASN A 892 -4.19 -18.94 6.61
CA ASN A 892 -4.19 -20.08 5.71
C ASN A 892 -5.60 -20.49 5.27
N GLU A 893 -6.57 -20.52 6.19
CA GLU A 893 -7.97 -20.82 5.88
C GLU A 893 -8.55 -19.82 4.87
N ARG A 894 -8.16 -18.54 4.95
CA ARG A 894 -8.52 -17.56 3.93
C ARG A 894 -7.99 -17.96 2.54
N GLY A 895 -6.74 -18.43 2.45
CA GLY A 895 -6.15 -18.92 1.21
C GLY A 895 -6.87 -20.16 0.65
N VAL A 896 -7.23 -21.10 1.53
CA VAL A 896 -8.01 -22.30 1.20
C VAL A 896 -9.33 -21.92 0.52
N GLN A 897 -10.09 -21.01 1.13
CA GLN A 897 -11.40 -20.59 0.63
C GLN A 897 -11.33 -19.92 -0.76
N GLU A 898 -10.32 -19.08 -0.99
CA GLU A 898 -10.18 -18.40 -2.28
C GLU A 898 -9.69 -19.34 -3.39
N LEU A 899 -8.84 -20.32 -3.07
CA LEU A 899 -8.50 -21.39 -4.00
C LEU A 899 -9.73 -22.22 -4.38
N TYR A 900 -10.63 -22.53 -3.43
CA TYR A 900 -11.88 -23.21 -3.75
C TYR A 900 -12.75 -22.41 -4.71
N LYS A 901 -12.95 -21.11 -4.46
CA LYS A 901 -13.69 -20.23 -5.38
C LYS A 901 -13.07 -20.19 -6.76
N MET A 902 -11.74 -20.15 -6.85
CA MET A 902 -11.03 -20.16 -8.12
C MET A 902 -11.26 -21.48 -8.88
N VAL A 903 -11.17 -22.62 -8.19
CA VAL A 903 -11.41 -23.94 -8.79
C VAL A 903 -12.85 -24.12 -9.22
N GLU A 904 -13.82 -23.63 -8.44
CA GLU A 904 -15.24 -23.63 -8.82
C GLU A 904 -15.48 -22.82 -10.10
N HIS A 905 -14.82 -21.66 -10.22
CA HIS A 905 -14.98 -20.77 -11.36
C HIS A 905 -14.28 -21.27 -12.63
N TYR A 906 -13.00 -21.68 -12.53
CA TYR A 906 -12.15 -21.99 -13.67
C TYR A 906 -11.96 -23.48 -13.95
N SER A 907 -12.43 -24.40 -13.09
CA SER A 907 -12.09 -25.84 -13.04
C SER A 907 -10.70 -26.15 -12.49
N LEU A 908 -10.56 -27.31 -11.85
CA LEU A 908 -9.32 -27.77 -11.21
C LEU A 908 -8.19 -27.91 -12.24
N GLU A 909 -8.49 -28.51 -13.39
CA GLU A 909 -7.51 -28.79 -14.43
C GLU A 909 -6.94 -27.49 -15.02
N THR A 910 -7.76 -26.45 -15.15
CA THR A 910 -7.31 -25.14 -15.63
C THR A 910 -6.43 -24.45 -14.58
N VAL A 911 -6.86 -24.44 -13.31
CA VAL A 911 -6.07 -23.84 -12.23
C VAL A 911 -4.68 -24.49 -12.15
N GLN A 912 -4.62 -25.83 -12.16
CA GLN A 912 -3.34 -26.57 -12.13
C GLN A 912 -2.47 -26.30 -13.35
N ALA A 913 -3.05 -26.25 -14.56
CA ALA A 913 -2.30 -25.91 -15.78
C ALA A 913 -1.68 -24.50 -15.70
N TYR A 914 -2.44 -23.51 -15.23
CA TYR A 914 -1.94 -22.14 -15.10
C TYR A 914 -0.95 -21.96 -13.95
N MET A 915 -1.02 -22.73 -12.86
CA MET A 915 0.07 -22.76 -11.88
C MET A 915 1.40 -23.16 -12.55
N GLY A 916 1.37 -24.19 -13.41
CA GLY A 916 2.53 -24.61 -14.21
C GLY A 916 2.99 -23.53 -15.19
N PHE A 917 2.08 -22.95 -15.97
CA PHE A 917 2.44 -21.91 -16.95
C PHE A 917 3.04 -20.66 -16.31
N VAL A 918 2.58 -20.26 -15.12
CA VAL A 918 3.15 -19.15 -14.35
C VAL A 918 4.58 -19.44 -13.91
N GLN A 919 4.87 -20.68 -13.49
CA GLN A 919 6.24 -21.12 -13.19
C GLN A 919 7.11 -21.16 -14.46
N ASP A 920 6.59 -21.67 -15.58
CA ASP A 920 7.33 -21.75 -16.85
C ASP A 920 7.69 -20.36 -17.40
N ASN A 921 6.81 -19.37 -17.25
CA ASN A 921 7.09 -17.98 -17.61
C ASN A 921 8.21 -17.37 -16.76
N ALA A 922 8.24 -17.68 -15.45
CA ALA A 922 9.29 -17.23 -14.56
C ALA A 922 10.64 -17.90 -14.90
N GLU A 923 10.63 -19.20 -15.23
CA GLU A 923 11.80 -19.92 -15.75
C GLU A 923 12.36 -19.23 -17.00
N GLU A 924 11.53 -18.98 -18.02
CA GLU A 924 11.96 -18.35 -19.27
C GLU A 924 12.54 -16.94 -19.04
N SER A 925 11.98 -16.20 -18.07
CA SER A 925 12.48 -14.87 -17.71
C SER A 925 13.88 -14.92 -17.09
N VAL A 926 14.16 -15.90 -16.22
CA VAL A 926 15.52 -16.11 -15.70
C VAL A 926 16.47 -16.60 -16.79
N ARG A 927 16.02 -17.50 -17.68
CA ARG A 927 16.84 -18.00 -18.81
C ARG A 927 17.31 -16.88 -19.74
N ARG A 928 16.46 -15.89 -20.03
CA ARG A 928 16.83 -14.70 -20.83
C ARG A 928 17.96 -13.90 -20.19
N ILE A 929 17.94 -13.74 -18.87
CA ILE A 929 19.00 -13.03 -18.15
C ILE A 929 20.31 -13.84 -18.13
N ILE A 930 20.24 -15.15 -17.95
CA ILE A 930 21.42 -16.03 -17.93
C ILE A 930 22.28 -15.88 -19.20
N GLU A 931 21.67 -15.63 -20.36
CA GLU A 931 22.39 -15.43 -21.63
C GLU A 931 23.35 -14.26 -21.62
N VAL A 932 23.08 -13.21 -20.84
CA VAL A 932 23.93 -12.02 -20.78
C VAL A 932 24.92 -12.05 -19.62
N LEU A 933 24.82 -13.04 -18.72
CA LEU A 933 25.76 -13.21 -17.61
C LEU A 933 27.11 -13.77 -18.06
N GLN A 934 28.12 -13.56 -17.23
CA GLN A 934 29.46 -14.09 -17.40
C GLN A 934 29.81 -15.06 -16.28
N ASN A 935 30.79 -15.92 -16.53
CA ASN A 935 31.35 -16.75 -15.48
C ASN A 935 32.08 -15.86 -14.47
N GLY A 936 32.04 -16.24 -13.21
CA GLY A 936 32.78 -15.54 -12.17
C GLY A 936 32.88 -16.35 -10.90
N SER A 937 33.78 -15.93 -10.02
CA SER A 937 33.93 -16.53 -8.70
C SER A 937 34.29 -15.46 -7.69
N PHE A 938 33.85 -15.66 -6.45
CA PHE A 938 34.11 -14.72 -5.37
C PHE A 938 34.31 -15.46 -4.05
N SER A 939 35.08 -14.85 -3.17
CA SER A 939 35.36 -15.35 -1.82
C SER A 939 35.09 -14.24 -0.84
N TYR A 940 34.22 -14.49 0.13
CA TYR A 940 33.77 -13.54 1.13
C TYR A 940 34.17 -13.99 2.52
N THR A 941 34.83 -13.13 3.28
CA THR A 941 35.29 -13.44 4.65
C THR A 941 34.40 -12.74 5.67
N LEU A 942 33.93 -13.48 6.67
CA LEU A 942 33.15 -12.97 7.80
C LEU A 942 34.07 -12.53 8.95
N ASP A 943 33.55 -11.75 9.90
CA ASP A 943 34.31 -11.28 11.08
C ASP A 943 34.90 -12.39 11.95
N ASP A 944 34.30 -13.59 11.95
CA ASP A 944 34.79 -14.76 12.69
C ASP A 944 35.91 -15.53 11.96
N GLY A 945 36.28 -15.09 10.76
CA GLY A 945 37.27 -15.72 9.88
C GLY A 945 36.70 -16.80 8.96
N SER A 946 35.41 -17.14 9.07
CA SER A 946 34.76 -18.05 8.13
C SER A 946 34.72 -17.46 6.73
N ILE A 947 34.81 -18.34 5.72
CA ILE A 947 34.84 -17.95 4.30
C ILE A 947 33.67 -18.63 3.57
N ILE A 948 32.91 -17.83 2.82
CA ILE A 948 31.94 -18.27 1.81
C ILE A 948 32.61 -18.16 0.43
N GLN A 949 32.59 -19.23 -0.35
CA GLN A 949 33.12 -19.25 -1.71
C GLN A 949 32.02 -19.65 -2.67
N VAL A 950 31.95 -18.96 -3.81
CA VAL A 950 31.04 -19.34 -4.89
C VAL A 950 31.73 -19.22 -6.25
N ALA A 951 31.49 -20.20 -7.10
CA ALA A 951 31.81 -20.16 -8.52
C ALA A 951 30.52 -20.29 -9.34
N ILE A 952 30.27 -19.33 -10.23
CA ILE A 952 29.11 -19.32 -11.13
C ILE A 952 29.60 -19.63 -12.54
N THR A 953 29.09 -20.72 -13.10
CA THR A 953 29.39 -21.14 -14.48
C THR A 953 28.12 -21.08 -15.32
N ILE A 954 28.16 -20.31 -16.40
CA ILE A 954 27.06 -20.11 -17.33
C ILE A 954 27.17 -21.12 -18.47
N ASN A 955 26.11 -21.88 -18.69
CA ASN A 955 25.95 -22.71 -19.87
C ASN A 955 25.00 -22.01 -20.86
N ARG A 956 25.57 -21.53 -21.97
CA ARG A 956 24.86 -20.78 -23.00
C ARG A 956 24.00 -21.68 -23.89
N GLU A 957 24.34 -22.95 -24.06
CA GLU A 957 23.61 -23.87 -24.93
C GLU A 957 22.24 -24.22 -24.35
N ASN A 958 22.19 -24.46 -23.04
CA ASN A 958 20.96 -24.82 -22.32
C ASN A 958 20.35 -23.64 -21.53
N ARG A 959 20.95 -22.43 -21.63
CA ARG A 959 20.55 -21.21 -20.92
C ARG A 959 20.39 -21.45 -19.41
N SER A 960 21.37 -22.12 -18.80
CA SER A 960 21.38 -22.49 -17.38
C SER A 960 22.62 -21.96 -16.67
N ALA A 961 22.56 -21.86 -15.33
CA ALA A 961 23.69 -21.47 -14.51
C ALA A 961 23.95 -22.52 -13.43
N LYS A 962 25.23 -22.87 -13.23
CA LYS A 962 25.69 -23.69 -12.12
C LYS A 962 26.31 -22.79 -11.05
N ILE A 963 25.78 -22.84 -9.83
CA ILE A 963 26.22 -22.08 -8.66
C ILE A 963 26.86 -23.07 -7.67
N ASP A 964 28.19 -23.03 -7.59
CA ASP A 964 28.98 -24.01 -6.84
C ASP A 964 29.60 -23.37 -5.60
N PHE A 965 29.13 -23.78 -4.41
CA PHE A 965 29.62 -23.31 -3.12
C PHE A 965 30.77 -24.15 -2.56
N THR A 966 31.35 -25.06 -3.35
CA THR A 966 32.52 -25.84 -2.95
C THR A 966 33.68 -24.94 -2.55
N GLY A 967 34.29 -25.22 -1.39
CA GLY A 967 35.35 -24.38 -0.80
C GLY A 967 34.84 -23.45 0.31
N THR A 968 33.52 -23.32 0.47
CA THR A 968 32.91 -22.69 1.65
C THR A 968 33.28 -23.45 2.93
N SER A 969 33.50 -22.70 4.01
CA SER A 969 34.00 -23.21 5.28
C SER A 969 33.13 -24.34 5.85
N PRO A 970 33.72 -25.30 6.59
CA PRO A 970 32.98 -26.31 7.33
C PRO A 970 31.93 -25.68 8.25
N GLN A 971 30.91 -26.46 8.65
CA GLN A 971 29.96 -25.99 9.66
C GLN A 971 30.69 -25.55 10.93
N GLN A 972 30.27 -24.42 11.49
CA GLN A 972 30.81 -23.85 12.71
C GLN A 972 30.18 -24.55 13.92
N LEU A 973 31.02 -25.03 14.84
CA LEU A 973 30.58 -25.80 16.03
C LEU A 973 30.62 -24.97 17.32
N ASN A 974 31.25 -23.81 17.27
CA ASN A 974 31.49 -22.92 18.41
C ASN A 974 30.75 -21.58 18.28
N ASN A 975 29.96 -21.40 17.21
CA ASN A 975 29.15 -20.23 16.94
C ASN A 975 27.87 -20.59 16.16
N ASN A 976 27.08 -19.57 15.83
CA ASN A 976 25.74 -19.67 15.26
C ASN A 976 25.60 -19.08 13.84
N PHE A 977 26.71 -18.82 13.15
CA PHE A 977 26.73 -18.30 11.76
C PHE A 977 26.47 -19.36 10.68
N ASN A 978 26.03 -20.56 11.07
CA ASN A 978 25.59 -21.55 10.10
C ASN A 978 24.25 -21.12 9.48
N ALA A 979 24.14 -21.16 8.16
CA ALA A 979 22.91 -20.96 7.43
C ALA A 979 22.34 -22.30 6.94
N PRO A 980 21.07 -22.60 7.19
CA PRO A 980 20.41 -23.75 6.57
C PRO A 980 20.49 -23.72 5.05
N ALA A 981 20.47 -24.91 4.42
CA ALA A 981 20.48 -25.01 2.96
C ALA A 981 19.32 -24.24 2.28
N ALA A 982 18.17 -24.17 2.96
CA ALA A 982 17.01 -23.40 2.51
C ALA A 982 17.30 -21.88 2.45
N VAL A 983 18.09 -21.34 3.38
CA VAL A 983 18.53 -19.93 3.36
C VAL A 983 19.44 -19.66 2.17
N CYS A 984 20.39 -20.57 1.91
CA CYS A 984 21.28 -20.47 0.74
C CYS A 984 20.49 -20.49 -0.58
N LYS A 985 19.52 -21.40 -0.72
CA LYS A 985 18.60 -21.44 -1.88
C LYS A 985 17.81 -20.14 -2.02
N ALA A 986 17.32 -19.58 -0.91
CA ALA A 986 16.57 -18.32 -0.92
C ALA A 986 17.44 -17.13 -1.36
N ALA A 987 18.70 -17.06 -0.94
CA ALA A 987 19.62 -16.02 -1.39
C ALA A 987 19.92 -16.13 -2.90
N VAL A 988 20.11 -17.34 -3.42
CA VAL A 988 20.27 -17.57 -4.87
C VAL A 988 19.03 -17.13 -5.63
N LEU A 989 17.84 -17.55 -5.19
CA LEU A 989 16.56 -17.15 -5.78
C LEU A 989 16.40 -15.63 -5.81
N TYR A 990 16.69 -14.98 -4.68
CA TYR A 990 16.61 -13.53 -4.55
C TYR A 990 17.52 -12.82 -5.54
N VAL A 991 18.81 -13.16 -5.57
CA VAL A 991 19.79 -12.54 -6.49
C VAL A 991 19.33 -12.68 -7.94
N PHE A 992 19.02 -13.89 -8.40
CA PHE A 992 18.61 -14.09 -9.79
C PHE A 992 17.29 -13.38 -10.12
N ARG A 993 16.35 -13.25 -9.17
CA ARG A 993 15.14 -12.46 -9.37
C ARG A 993 15.44 -10.97 -9.55
N THR A 994 16.38 -10.40 -8.81
CA THR A 994 16.75 -8.96 -8.93
C THR A 994 17.42 -8.61 -10.26
N LEU A 995 17.98 -9.61 -10.96
CA LEU A 995 18.57 -9.43 -12.28
C LEU A 995 17.50 -9.40 -13.38
N VAL A 996 16.31 -9.92 -13.12
CA VAL A 996 15.17 -9.84 -14.02
C VAL A 996 14.53 -8.46 -13.90
N ASN A 997 14.79 -7.58 -14.88
CA ASN A 997 14.17 -6.26 -14.99
C ASN A 997 12.73 -6.36 -15.52
N ASP A 998 11.91 -7.16 -14.85
CA ASP A 998 10.51 -7.37 -15.16
C ASP A 998 9.68 -7.66 -13.89
N ASP A 999 8.40 -7.30 -13.90
CA ASP A 999 7.43 -7.60 -12.85
C ASP A 999 6.87 -9.02 -13.01
N ILE A 1000 7.70 -10.02 -12.72
CA ILE A 1000 7.29 -11.42 -12.62
C ILE A 1000 7.08 -11.82 -11.15
N PRO A 1001 6.07 -12.65 -10.83
CA PRO A 1001 5.91 -13.18 -9.48
C PRO A 1001 7.12 -14.03 -9.11
N LEU A 1002 7.58 -13.92 -7.87
CA LEU A 1002 8.63 -14.80 -7.37
C LEU A 1002 8.04 -16.19 -7.09
N ASN A 1003 8.48 -17.19 -7.86
CA ASN A 1003 7.99 -18.56 -7.76
C ASN A 1003 9.11 -19.59 -8.05
N ALA A 1004 8.80 -20.88 -7.89
CA ALA A 1004 9.77 -21.96 -8.07
C ALA A 1004 10.35 -22.06 -9.49
N GLY A 1005 9.66 -21.52 -10.50
CA GLY A 1005 10.13 -21.45 -11.88
C GLY A 1005 11.48 -20.75 -12.03
N CYS A 1006 11.73 -19.72 -11.22
CA CYS A 1006 13.00 -18.98 -11.22
C CYS A 1006 14.21 -19.88 -10.89
N MET A 1007 14.00 -21.01 -10.20
CA MET A 1007 15.05 -21.93 -9.78
C MET A 1007 15.31 -23.05 -10.79
N LYS A 1008 14.35 -23.35 -11.69
CA LYS A 1008 14.49 -24.43 -12.68
C LYS A 1008 15.76 -24.34 -13.55
N PRO A 1009 16.24 -23.17 -14.01
CA PRO A 1009 17.46 -23.08 -14.81
C PRO A 1009 18.75 -23.03 -13.97
N LEU A 1010 18.67 -23.18 -12.65
CA LEU A 1010 19.78 -23.02 -11.72
C LEU A 1010 20.15 -24.35 -11.06
N GLU A 1011 21.40 -24.80 -11.24
CA GLU A 1011 21.96 -25.94 -10.52
C GLU A 1011 22.75 -25.42 -9.32
N ILE A 1012 22.34 -25.77 -8.09
CA ILE A 1012 23.02 -25.35 -6.87
C ILE A 1012 23.80 -26.52 -6.27
N ILE A 1013 25.12 -26.37 -6.17
CA ILE A 1013 25.97 -27.30 -5.43
C ILE A 1013 26.28 -26.69 -4.07
N ASN A 1014 25.66 -27.24 -3.02
CA ASN A 1014 25.83 -26.81 -1.63
C ASN A 1014 26.28 -28.01 -0.76
N PRO A 1015 27.59 -28.21 -0.53
CA PRO A 1015 28.12 -29.39 0.14
C PRO A 1015 27.58 -29.60 1.56
N VAL A 1016 27.06 -30.79 1.85
CA VAL A 1016 26.57 -31.16 3.19
C VAL A 1016 27.71 -31.10 4.21
N GLY A 1017 27.49 -30.42 5.34
CA GLY A 1017 28.45 -30.25 6.42
C GLY A 1017 29.33 -29.00 6.29
N CYS A 1018 29.11 -28.16 5.26
CA CYS A 1018 29.61 -26.79 5.26
C CYS A 1018 28.69 -25.86 6.07
N MET A 1019 29.13 -24.64 6.36
CA MET A 1019 28.32 -23.68 7.12
C MET A 1019 27.03 -23.25 6.43
N LEU A 1020 26.88 -23.49 5.11
CA LEU A 1020 25.65 -23.21 4.34
C LEU A 1020 24.74 -24.42 4.17
N ASN A 1021 25.13 -25.57 4.72
CA ASN A 1021 24.35 -26.80 4.76
C ASN A 1021 24.74 -27.63 6.00
N PRO A 1022 24.53 -27.06 7.21
CA PRO A 1022 25.00 -27.65 8.45
C PRO A 1022 24.19 -28.91 8.82
N ARG A 1023 24.80 -29.79 9.61
CA ARG A 1023 24.10 -30.92 10.24
C ARG A 1023 23.66 -30.58 11.66
N TYR A 1024 22.54 -31.15 12.07
CA TYR A 1024 22.09 -31.15 13.47
C TYR A 1024 23.23 -31.61 14.41
N PRO A 1025 23.44 -30.95 15.56
CA PRO A 1025 22.63 -29.89 16.20
C PRO A 1025 23.20 -28.47 16.05
N ALA A 1026 23.89 -28.12 14.95
CA ALA A 1026 24.49 -26.80 14.78
C ALA A 1026 23.54 -25.62 15.08
N ALA A 1027 24.03 -24.59 15.76
CA ALA A 1027 23.31 -23.33 15.92
C ALA A 1027 23.20 -22.58 14.58
N VAL A 1028 22.04 -21.99 14.29
CA VAL A 1028 21.72 -21.39 12.97
C VAL A 1028 21.07 -20.01 13.02
N VAL A 1029 20.83 -19.44 14.20
CA VAL A 1029 20.05 -18.18 14.31
C VAL A 1029 20.66 -17.03 13.51
N ALA A 1030 22.00 -16.93 13.46
CA ALA A 1030 22.68 -15.92 12.65
C ALA A 1030 22.72 -16.26 11.15
N GLY A 1031 22.41 -17.51 10.79
CA GLY A 1031 22.33 -17.96 9.41
C GLY A 1031 21.32 -17.18 8.58
N ASN A 1032 20.13 -16.98 9.14
CA ASN A 1032 19.03 -16.26 8.50
C ASN A 1032 19.31 -14.76 8.36
N VAL A 1033 19.96 -14.17 9.37
CA VAL A 1033 20.02 -12.70 9.51
C VAL A 1033 21.37 -12.09 9.18
N GLU A 1034 22.48 -12.83 9.31
CA GLU A 1034 23.82 -12.36 8.99
C GLU A 1034 24.42 -13.11 7.79
N THR A 1035 24.47 -14.44 7.84
CA THR A 1035 25.10 -15.24 6.79
C THR A 1035 24.35 -15.12 5.46
N SER A 1036 23.03 -14.98 5.48
CA SER A 1036 22.21 -14.77 4.28
C SER A 1036 22.57 -13.48 3.51
N GLN A 1037 22.93 -12.41 4.24
CA GLN A 1037 23.43 -11.16 3.68
C GLN A 1037 24.77 -11.41 2.98
N ALA A 1038 25.70 -12.07 3.67
CA ALA A 1038 27.01 -12.43 3.12
C ALA A 1038 26.92 -13.34 1.88
N ILE A 1039 26.02 -14.33 1.85
CA ILE A 1039 25.78 -15.17 0.65
C ILE A 1039 25.36 -14.28 -0.53
N THR A 1040 24.45 -13.34 -0.28
CA THR A 1040 23.93 -12.43 -1.30
C THR A 1040 25.03 -11.53 -1.87
N ASP A 1041 25.83 -10.89 -1.01
CA ASP A 1041 26.97 -10.07 -1.43
C ASP A 1041 28.02 -10.92 -2.18
N THR A 1042 28.28 -12.15 -1.73
CA THR A 1042 29.19 -13.09 -2.43
C THR A 1042 28.71 -13.38 -3.85
N LEU A 1043 27.40 -13.63 -4.03
CA LEU A 1043 26.81 -13.89 -5.34
C LEU A 1043 26.90 -12.67 -6.26
N TYR A 1044 26.59 -11.47 -5.76
CA TYR A 1044 26.74 -10.24 -6.55
C TYR A 1044 28.19 -9.94 -6.91
N GLY A 1045 29.12 -10.17 -5.98
CA GLY A 1045 30.56 -10.07 -6.22
C GLY A 1045 31.04 -11.03 -7.30
N ALA A 1046 30.54 -12.28 -7.31
CA ALA A 1046 30.86 -13.26 -8.34
C ALA A 1046 30.28 -12.90 -9.71
N LEU A 1047 29.08 -12.33 -9.74
CA LEU A 1047 28.44 -11.86 -10.99
C LEU A 1047 29.02 -10.52 -11.48
N GLY A 1048 29.72 -9.77 -10.63
CA GLY A 1048 30.22 -8.44 -10.94
C GLY A 1048 29.11 -7.41 -11.15
N VAL A 1049 27.99 -7.52 -10.41
CA VAL A 1049 26.79 -6.69 -10.67
C VAL A 1049 26.61 -5.56 -9.66
N LEU A 1050 26.97 -5.79 -8.39
CA LEU A 1050 26.72 -4.87 -7.28
C LEU A 1050 27.88 -4.97 -6.29
N ALA A 1051 28.33 -3.83 -5.76
CA ALA A 1051 29.21 -3.81 -4.59
C ALA A 1051 28.47 -4.33 -3.35
N ALA A 1052 29.20 -4.67 -2.28
CA ALA A 1052 28.56 -5.15 -1.06
C ALA A 1052 27.69 -4.05 -0.44
N SER A 1053 26.49 -4.42 0.03
CA SER A 1053 25.76 -3.56 0.97
C SER A 1053 26.36 -3.68 2.37
N GLN A 1054 25.67 -3.18 3.40
CA GLN A 1054 26.07 -3.31 4.80
C GLN A 1054 26.40 -4.76 5.24
N GLY A 1055 25.88 -5.78 4.55
CA GLY A 1055 26.21 -7.20 4.80
C GLY A 1055 25.75 -7.75 6.16
N THR A 1056 24.90 -7.02 6.89
CA THR A 1056 24.39 -7.38 8.23
C THR A 1056 22.97 -6.84 8.42
N MET A 1057 22.17 -7.46 9.29
CA MET A 1057 20.87 -6.92 9.72
C MET A 1057 20.95 -6.18 11.06
N ASN A 1058 22.13 -6.15 11.71
CA ASN A 1058 22.38 -5.51 13.01
C ASN A 1058 21.28 -5.87 14.05
N ASN A 1059 21.11 -7.17 14.32
CA ASN A 1059 20.03 -7.67 15.16
C ASN A 1059 20.24 -7.26 16.61
N PHE A 1060 19.43 -6.32 17.07
CA PHE A 1060 19.47 -5.83 18.44
C PHE A 1060 18.29 -6.37 19.23
N THR A 1061 18.59 -7.01 20.35
CA THR A 1061 17.59 -7.48 21.31
C THR A 1061 17.86 -6.88 22.67
N PHE A 1062 16.80 -6.64 23.42
CA PHE A 1062 16.92 -6.39 24.85
C PHE A 1062 15.69 -6.84 25.61
N GLY A 1063 15.85 -7.07 26.90
CA GLY A 1063 14.72 -7.40 27.73
C GLY A 1063 15.08 -7.87 29.13
N ASN A 1064 14.04 -8.33 29.82
CA ASN A 1064 14.09 -8.97 31.12
C ASN A 1064 12.89 -9.93 31.26
N GLN A 1065 12.51 -10.29 32.49
CA GLN A 1065 11.35 -11.18 32.71
C GLN A 1065 10.02 -10.57 32.24
N ARG A 1066 9.92 -9.23 32.18
CA ARG A 1066 8.69 -8.52 31.84
C ARG A 1066 8.67 -8.04 30.38
N TYR A 1067 9.81 -7.58 29.87
CA TYR A 1067 9.94 -6.98 28.54
C TYR A 1067 10.79 -7.83 27.62
N GLN A 1068 10.38 -7.99 26.37
CA GLN A 1068 11.16 -8.60 25.30
C GLN A 1068 11.05 -7.72 24.06
N TYR A 1069 12.19 -7.26 23.55
CA TYR A 1069 12.27 -6.45 22.35
C TYR A 1069 13.29 -7.03 21.38
N TYR A 1070 12.96 -6.95 20.10
CA TYR A 1070 13.81 -7.33 18.98
C TYR A 1070 13.63 -6.30 17.89
N GLU A 1071 14.73 -5.89 17.26
CA GLU A 1071 14.74 -5.08 16.05
C GLU A 1071 15.91 -5.47 15.13
N THR A 1072 15.72 -5.26 13.82
CA THR A 1072 16.82 -5.19 12.86
C THR A 1072 17.05 -3.73 12.51
N ILE A 1073 18.29 -3.35 12.22
CA ILE A 1073 18.68 -1.95 11.98
C ILE A 1073 19.36 -1.86 10.61
N CYS A 1074 18.90 -0.92 9.80
CA CYS A 1074 19.41 -0.66 8.45
C CYS A 1074 20.85 -0.13 8.40
N GLY A 1075 21.38 0.02 7.19
CA GLY A 1075 22.70 0.57 6.91
C GLY A 1075 22.79 1.07 5.48
N GLY A 1076 24.01 1.10 4.92
CA GLY A 1076 24.23 1.53 3.54
C GLY A 1076 24.03 0.43 2.51
N SER A 1077 23.41 0.74 1.36
CA SER A 1077 23.38 -0.18 0.22
C SER A 1077 24.64 -0.07 -0.65
N GLY A 1078 25.00 -1.17 -1.33
CA GLY A 1078 26.11 -1.17 -2.27
C GLY A 1078 25.81 -0.38 -3.54
N ALA A 1079 26.84 0.21 -4.14
CA ALA A 1079 26.75 0.91 -5.42
C ALA A 1079 26.72 -0.06 -6.63
N GLY A 1080 26.07 0.40 -7.71
CA GLY A 1080 25.99 -0.30 -8.99
C GLY A 1080 26.81 0.39 -10.08
N ALA A 1081 26.73 -0.15 -11.30
CA ALA A 1081 27.50 0.35 -12.45
C ALA A 1081 27.10 1.77 -12.91
N ASP A 1082 25.85 2.14 -12.61
CA ASP A 1082 25.16 3.33 -13.09
C ASP A 1082 24.38 4.06 -11.99
N PHE A 1083 24.56 3.67 -10.72
CA PHE A 1083 23.88 4.28 -9.58
C PHE A 1083 24.68 4.21 -8.28
N ASP A 1084 24.52 5.24 -7.45
CA ASP A 1084 25.02 5.28 -6.08
C ASP A 1084 24.21 4.38 -5.14
N GLY A 1085 24.85 3.93 -4.07
CA GLY A 1085 24.19 3.26 -2.97
C GLY A 1085 23.28 4.21 -2.19
N THR A 1086 22.23 3.66 -1.60
CA THR A 1086 21.23 4.40 -0.82
C THR A 1086 21.57 4.38 0.67
N ASP A 1087 21.50 5.54 1.30
CA ASP A 1087 21.71 5.69 2.74
C ASP A 1087 20.55 5.15 3.57
N ALA A 1088 20.90 4.53 4.71
CA ALA A 1088 20.00 4.19 5.79
C ALA A 1088 18.74 3.42 5.38
N VAL A 1089 18.94 2.30 4.67
CA VAL A 1089 17.85 1.46 4.16
C VAL A 1089 18.13 -0.03 4.34
N HIS A 1090 17.08 -0.81 4.50
CA HIS A 1090 17.19 -2.27 4.53
C HIS A 1090 17.55 -2.83 3.16
N THR A 1091 18.50 -3.78 3.17
CA THR A 1091 19.05 -4.40 1.97
C THR A 1091 18.85 -5.91 1.97
N HIS A 1092 18.80 -6.47 0.77
CA HIS A 1092 18.81 -7.91 0.51
C HIS A 1092 17.77 -8.69 1.33
N MET A 1093 18.18 -9.53 2.27
CA MET A 1093 17.38 -10.60 2.86
C MET A 1093 16.39 -10.14 3.94
N THR A 1094 16.29 -8.84 4.21
CA THR A 1094 15.33 -8.24 5.16
C THR A 1094 14.59 -7.07 4.54
N ASN A 1095 13.39 -6.76 5.07
CA ASN A 1095 12.70 -5.49 4.82
C ASN A 1095 11.76 -5.09 5.98
N SER A 1096 12.07 -5.52 7.21
CA SER A 1096 11.16 -5.28 8.35
C SER A 1096 11.09 -3.80 8.73
N ARG A 1097 9.93 -3.33 9.19
CA ARG A 1097 9.78 -1.97 9.71
C ARG A 1097 10.35 -1.84 11.13
N LEU A 1098 10.75 -0.62 11.48
CA LEU A 1098 11.15 -0.24 12.84
C LEU A 1098 9.93 0.21 13.66
N THR A 1099 9.98 0.04 14.98
CA THR A 1099 9.02 0.68 15.90
C THR A 1099 9.26 2.19 15.91
N ASP A 1100 8.19 2.99 15.86
CA ASP A 1100 8.32 4.46 15.94
C ASP A 1100 8.99 4.89 17.26
N PRO A 1101 9.89 5.89 17.25
CA PRO A 1101 10.57 6.39 18.43
C PRO A 1101 9.67 6.63 19.65
N GLU A 1102 8.51 7.25 19.47
CA GLU A 1102 7.63 7.57 20.61
C GLU A 1102 6.94 6.33 21.17
N VAL A 1103 6.59 5.40 20.29
CA VAL A 1103 5.98 4.12 20.66
C VAL A 1103 7.00 3.25 21.42
N LEU A 1104 8.27 3.27 21.00
CA LEU A 1104 9.37 2.57 21.67
C LEU A 1104 9.51 3.04 23.12
N GLU A 1105 9.63 4.36 23.35
CA GLU A 1105 9.76 4.94 24.70
C GLU A 1105 8.49 4.81 25.54
N TRP A 1106 7.32 4.73 24.90
CA TRP A 1106 6.06 4.51 25.60
C TRP A 1106 5.93 3.07 26.12
N ARG A 1107 6.34 2.09 25.32
CA ARG A 1107 6.17 0.66 25.61
C ARG A 1107 7.29 0.10 26.48
N PHE A 1108 8.50 0.61 26.31
CA PHE A 1108 9.70 0.08 26.93
C PHE A 1108 10.40 1.14 27.79
N PRO A 1109 11.00 0.77 28.93
CA PRO A 1109 11.73 1.67 29.81
C PRO A 1109 13.11 2.01 29.23
N VAL A 1110 13.09 2.67 28.08
CA VAL A 1110 14.26 3.14 27.33
C VAL A 1110 13.99 4.53 26.76
N ILE A 1111 15.05 5.27 26.47
CA ILE A 1111 15.01 6.55 25.73
C ILE A 1111 15.87 6.37 24.48
N LEU A 1112 15.30 6.68 23.31
CA LEU A 1112 16.06 6.78 22.07
C LEU A 1112 16.67 8.17 22.01
N GLU A 1113 18.00 8.26 22.16
CA GLU A 1113 18.70 9.55 22.16
C GLU A 1113 18.96 10.06 20.75
N SER A 1114 19.27 9.14 19.82
CA SER A 1114 19.46 9.50 18.42
C SER A 1114 19.21 8.33 17.48
N PHE A 1115 18.71 8.65 16.29
CA PHE A 1115 18.71 7.76 15.14
C PHE A 1115 18.97 8.57 13.87
N ALA A 1116 20.23 8.56 13.42
CA ALA A 1116 20.74 9.47 12.39
C ALA A 1116 21.60 8.74 11.35
N ILE A 1117 21.76 9.34 10.17
CA ILE A 1117 22.64 8.84 9.12
C ILE A 1117 24.10 8.99 9.55
N ARG A 1118 24.89 7.94 9.35
CA ARG A 1118 26.33 7.94 9.65
C ARG A 1118 27.09 8.46 8.45
N GLU A 1119 27.21 9.77 8.36
CA GLU A 1119 27.85 10.46 7.24
C GLU A 1119 29.25 9.93 6.90
N ASN A 1120 29.55 9.87 5.61
CA ASN A 1120 30.83 9.40 5.04
C ASN A 1120 31.20 7.98 5.46
N SER A 1121 30.23 7.08 5.63
CA SER A 1121 30.48 5.66 5.91
C SER A 1121 30.41 4.76 4.68
N GLY A 1122 29.79 5.22 3.59
CA GLY A 1122 29.84 4.57 2.29
C GLY A 1122 31.25 4.57 1.69
N GLY A 1123 31.55 3.56 0.87
CA GLY A 1123 32.79 3.47 0.10
C GLY A 1123 32.78 4.42 -1.09
N GLU A 1124 33.90 5.09 -1.32
CA GLU A 1124 34.07 6.04 -2.43
C GLU A 1124 34.21 5.31 -3.78
N GLY A 1125 33.85 5.97 -4.87
CA GLY A 1125 33.95 5.40 -6.22
C GLY A 1125 33.44 6.39 -7.27
N LYS A 1126 33.42 5.97 -8.54
CA LYS A 1126 32.64 6.71 -9.55
C LYS A 1126 31.17 6.82 -9.11
N HIS A 1127 30.67 5.75 -8.51
CA HIS A 1127 29.45 5.73 -7.74
C HIS A 1127 29.77 5.39 -6.29
N HIS A 1128 29.28 6.19 -5.35
CA HIS A 1128 29.56 5.99 -3.93
C HIS A 1128 28.59 4.98 -3.33
N GLY A 1129 29.03 4.22 -2.32
CA GLY A 1129 28.14 3.38 -1.53
C GLY A 1129 27.26 4.21 -0.59
N GLY A 1130 26.16 3.63 -0.13
CA GLY A 1130 25.27 4.28 0.83
C GLY A 1130 25.88 4.36 2.22
N ASN A 1131 25.45 5.33 3.01
CA ASN A 1131 25.84 5.52 4.40
C ASN A 1131 25.01 4.63 5.34
N GLY A 1132 25.66 4.16 6.41
CA GLY A 1132 25.04 3.49 7.55
C GLY A 1132 24.27 4.46 8.45
N VAL A 1133 23.95 4.01 9.66
CA VAL A 1133 23.24 4.79 10.69
C VAL A 1133 23.93 4.71 12.05
N ILE A 1134 23.60 5.67 12.92
CA ILE A 1134 23.96 5.69 14.33
C ILE A 1134 22.66 5.59 15.14
N ARG A 1135 22.56 4.60 16.03
CA ARG A 1135 21.41 4.39 16.91
C ARG A 1135 21.88 4.31 18.37
N CYS A 1136 21.31 5.17 19.23
CA CYS A 1136 21.71 5.31 20.63
C CYS A 1136 20.51 5.13 21.56
N LEU A 1137 20.53 4.10 22.40
CA LEU A 1137 19.42 3.75 23.28
C LEU A 1137 19.84 3.74 24.75
N ARG A 1138 19.28 4.65 25.56
CA ARG A 1138 19.50 4.72 27.01
C ARG A 1138 18.50 3.83 27.75
N PHE A 1139 18.97 3.03 28.68
CA PHE A 1139 18.14 2.15 29.50
C PHE A 1139 17.69 2.87 30.78
N LEU A 1140 16.42 2.68 31.19
CA LEU A 1140 15.86 3.26 32.42
C LEU A 1140 15.71 2.24 33.55
N GLU A 1141 15.86 0.94 33.25
CA GLU A 1141 15.90 -0.12 34.24
C GLU A 1141 16.91 -1.20 33.84
N LYS A 1142 17.15 -2.15 34.75
CA LYS A 1142 18.07 -3.25 34.49
C LYS A 1142 17.52 -4.20 33.43
N MET A 1143 18.32 -4.45 32.39
CA MET A 1143 18.00 -5.35 31.28
C MET A 1143 19.23 -6.09 30.78
N THR A 1144 19.01 -7.17 30.04
CA THR A 1144 20.04 -7.81 29.23
C THR A 1144 19.88 -7.34 27.80
N ALA A 1145 20.95 -6.82 27.19
CA ALA A 1145 21.00 -6.44 25.78
C ALA A 1145 21.89 -7.41 25.00
N GLY A 1146 21.47 -7.76 23.78
CA GLY A 1146 22.18 -8.63 22.86
C GLY A 1146 22.31 -7.97 21.49
N ILE A 1147 23.49 -8.07 20.89
CA ILE A 1147 23.74 -7.67 19.51
C ILE A 1147 24.29 -8.88 18.74
N LEU A 1148 23.68 -9.15 17.60
CA LEU A 1148 24.15 -10.12 16.61
C LEU A 1148 24.32 -9.38 15.29
N SER A 1149 25.57 -9.17 14.88
CA SER A 1149 25.93 -8.36 13.70
C SER A 1149 27.19 -8.92 13.03
N ASN A 1150 27.54 -8.35 11.88
CA ASN A 1150 28.79 -8.59 11.16
C ASN A 1150 29.43 -7.24 10.76
N HIS A 1151 30.52 -7.26 10.00
CA HIS A 1151 31.21 -6.06 9.50
C HIS A 1151 31.66 -5.09 10.60
N ARG A 1152 32.12 -5.63 11.72
CA ARG A 1152 32.87 -4.91 12.76
C ARG A 1152 34.38 -5.10 12.61
N VAL A 1153 34.82 -6.09 11.83
CA VAL A 1153 36.23 -6.36 11.53
C VAL A 1153 36.49 -6.27 10.03
N ILE A 1154 35.70 -6.95 9.20
CA ILE A 1154 35.86 -6.97 7.75
C ILE A 1154 34.98 -5.88 7.13
N ALA A 1155 35.54 -5.03 6.27
CA ALA A 1155 34.77 -3.99 5.58
C ALA A 1155 33.92 -4.55 4.43
N PRO A 1156 32.71 -4.02 4.17
CA PRO A 1156 31.97 -4.27 2.94
C PRO A 1156 32.80 -3.90 1.70
N PHE A 1157 32.89 -4.80 0.73
CA PHE A 1157 33.77 -4.64 -0.43
C PHE A 1157 33.20 -3.67 -1.48
N GLY A 1158 34.07 -2.89 -2.11
CA GLY A 1158 33.78 -2.15 -3.35
C GLY A 1158 34.02 -3.00 -4.60
N LEU A 1159 33.56 -2.53 -5.76
CA LEU A 1159 33.62 -3.28 -7.02
C LEU A 1159 34.25 -2.44 -8.15
N TYR A 1160 34.99 -3.10 -9.06
CA TYR A 1160 35.67 -2.49 -10.22
C TYR A 1160 36.48 -1.21 -9.91
N GLY A 1161 37.19 -1.19 -8.79
CA GLY A 1161 38.03 -0.06 -8.38
C GLY A 1161 37.35 0.91 -7.41
N GLY A 1162 36.08 0.68 -7.06
CA GLY A 1162 35.45 1.36 -5.92
C GLY A 1162 36.07 0.93 -4.58
N GLU A 1163 36.12 1.86 -3.64
CA GLU A 1163 36.66 1.67 -2.31
C GLU A 1163 35.70 0.89 -1.40
N VAL A 1164 36.25 0.28 -0.35
CA VAL A 1164 35.48 -0.43 0.68
C VAL A 1164 34.73 0.57 1.57
N ALA A 1165 33.62 0.15 2.16
CA ALA A 1165 32.89 0.97 3.13
C ALA A 1165 33.58 1.00 4.50
N LYS A 1166 33.15 1.91 5.38
CA LYS A 1166 33.55 1.85 6.80
C LYS A 1166 32.84 0.69 7.50
N VAL A 1167 33.58 -0.02 8.36
CA VAL A 1167 33.02 -0.97 9.32
C VAL A 1167 32.09 -0.29 10.32
N GLY A 1168 31.16 -1.06 10.86
CA GLY A 1168 30.31 -0.66 11.98
C GLY A 1168 31.05 -0.76 13.32
N LYS A 1169 30.38 -0.33 14.40
CA LYS A 1169 30.85 -0.43 15.79
C LYS A 1169 29.68 -0.67 16.74
N ASN A 1170 29.94 -1.37 17.84
CA ASN A 1170 28.99 -1.55 18.93
C ASN A 1170 29.70 -1.20 20.23
N TYR A 1171 29.11 -0.40 21.10
CA TYR A 1171 29.69 -0.11 22.41
C TYR A 1171 28.63 0.31 23.42
N VAL A 1172 28.97 0.19 24.71
CA VAL A 1172 28.14 0.68 25.80
C VAL A 1172 28.82 1.87 26.45
N GLU A 1173 28.12 2.99 26.51
CA GLU A 1173 28.48 4.10 27.38
C GLU A 1173 27.83 3.88 28.75
N ARG A 1174 28.65 3.59 29.75
CA ARG A 1174 28.19 3.41 31.12
C ARG A 1174 27.78 4.75 31.74
N SER A 1175 26.92 4.70 32.74
CA SER A 1175 26.49 5.91 33.49
C SER A 1175 27.62 6.75 34.08
N ASP A 1176 28.80 6.16 34.33
CA ASP A 1176 30.02 6.87 34.78
C ASP A 1176 30.87 7.43 33.61
N ARG A 1177 30.34 7.36 32.38
CA ARG A 1177 30.96 7.74 31.10
C ARG A 1177 32.11 6.85 30.64
N THR A 1178 32.32 5.69 31.26
CA THR A 1178 33.23 4.71 30.71
C THR A 1178 32.63 4.06 29.45
N VAL A 1179 33.47 3.78 28.46
CA VAL A 1179 33.06 3.14 27.20
C VAL A 1179 33.55 1.70 27.19
N GLU A 1180 32.62 0.76 27.02
CA GLU A 1180 32.89 -0.67 26.82
C GLU A 1180 32.67 -1.02 25.34
N GLU A 1181 33.76 -1.18 24.61
CA GLU A 1181 33.74 -1.62 23.20
C GLU A 1181 33.28 -3.08 23.10
N LEU A 1182 32.36 -3.35 22.19
CA LEU A 1182 31.79 -4.67 21.93
C LEU A 1182 32.16 -5.15 20.52
N GLY A 1183 32.28 -6.48 20.37
CA GLY A 1183 32.52 -7.09 19.07
C GLY A 1183 31.29 -7.14 18.17
N SER A 1184 31.38 -7.92 17.09
CA SER A 1184 30.26 -8.21 16.18
C SER A 1184 29.10 -8.94 16.87
N LYS A 1185 29.40 -9.67 17.94
CA LYS A 1185 28.42 -10.33 18.80
C LYS A 1185 28.70 -10.04 20.26
N ALA A 1186 27.68 -9.68 21.03
CA ALA A 1186 27.81 -9.47 22.46
C ALA A 1186 26.48 -9.68 23.20
N VAL A 1187 26.60 -10.05 24.47
CA VAL A 1187 25.51 -10.01 25.45
C VAL A 1187 26.03 -9.22 26.64
N VAL A 1188 25.31 -8.19 27.04
CA VAL A 1188 25.74 -7.26 28.09
C VAL A 1188 24.58 -6.94 29.02
N GLU A 1189 24.90 -6.79 30.31
CA GLU A 1189 23.96 -6.30 31.31
C GLU A 1189 23.95 -4.77 31.27
N MET A 1190 22.76 -4.21 31.11
CA MET A 1190 22.51 -2.76 31.09
C MET A 1190 21.93 -2.33 32.42
N ASN A 1191 22.49 -1.27 33.02
CA ASN A 1191 21.91 -0.61 34.18
C ASN A 1191 21.11 0.62 33.75
N ALA A 1192 20.26 1.12 34.65
CA ALA A 1192 19.62 2.42 34.45
C ALA A 1192 20.68 3.51 34.24
N GLY A 1193 20.53 4.29 33.17
CA GLY A 1193 21.45 5.32 32.74
C GLY A 1193 22.50 4.88 31.72
N ASP A 1194 22.74 3.58 31.53
CA ASP A 1194 23.66 3.08 30.50
C ASP A 1194 23.06 3.29 29.10
N ILE A 1195 23.91 3.55 28.10
CA ILE A 1195 23.53 3.78 26.69
C ILE A 1195 24.17 2.70 25.82
N PHE A 1196 23.37 2.02 25.01
CA PHE A 1196 23.88 1.13 23.96
C PHE A 1196 23.96 1.91 22.64
N VAL A 1197 25.13 1.93 22.01
CA VAL A 1197 25.37 2.62 20.75
C VAL A 1197 25.73 1.64 19.64
N ILE A 1198 25.05 1.79 18.51
CA ILE A 1198 25.25 0.98 17.30
C ILE A 1198 25.57 1.94 16.15
N GLU A 1199 26.78 1.84 15.61
CA GLU A 1199 27.15 2.39 14.31
C GLU A 1199 27.08 1.27 13.28
N THR A 1200 26.17 1.36 12.30
CA THR A 1200 26.08 0.36 11.23
C THR A 1200 27.07 0.66 10.10
N PRO A 1201 27.51 -0.36 9.34
CA PRO A 1201 28.44 -0.15 8.24
C PRO A 1201 27.76 0.53 7.04
N GLY A 1202 28.56 1.17 6.19
CA GLY A 1202 28.10 1.65 4.88
C GLY A 1202 28.08 0.54 3.82
N GLY A 1203 27.73 0.90 2.59
CA GLY A 1203 27.88 0.04 1.41
C GLY A 1203 29.16 0.36 0.63
N GLY A 1204 29.69 -0.60 -0.13
CA GLY A 1204 30.89 -0.42 -0.95
C GLY A 1204 30.65 0.44 -2.19
N GLY A 1205 31.70 1.13 -2.66
CA GLY A 1205 31.66 1.95 -3.87
C GLY A 1205 31.85 1.15 -5.16
N TYR A 1206 31.58 1.78 -6.32
CA TYR A 1206 31.74 1.19 -7.64
C TYR A 1206 32.57 2.10 -8.56
N GLY A 1207 33.55 1.51 -9.26
CA GLY A 1207 34.36 2.20 -10.26
C GLY A 1207 35.46 3.10 -9.67
N GLU A 1208 36.54 3.31 -10.42
CA GLU A 1208 37.60 4.24 -10.02
C GLU A 1208 37.12 5.71 -10.10
N ILE A 1209 37.52 6.52 -9.12
CA ILE A 1209 37.37 7.98 -9.20
C ILE A 1209 38.37 8.51 -10.22
N ASP A 1210 37.88 9.23 -11.24
CA ASP A 1210 38.75 9.98 -12.15
C ASP A 1210 39.52 11.04 -11.34
N LYS A 1211 40.75 10.71 -10.96
CA LYS A 1211 41.70 11.65 -10.32
C LYS A 1211 42.25 12.62 -11.36
N LEU A 1212 41.38 13.43 -11.95
CA LEU A 1212 41.75 14.58 -12.77
C LEU A 1212 41.20 15.84 -12.09
N THR A 1213 42.13 16.74 -11.75
CA THR A 1213 41.96 18.12 -11.28
C THR A 1213 42.06 18.38 -9.77
N ILE A 1214 43.22 18.10 -9.15
CA ILE A 1214 43.88 19.07 -8.26
C ILE A 1214 45.40 18.94 -8.45
N LEU A 1215 45.96 19.76 -9.33
CA LEU A 1215 47.37 20.18 -9.32
C LEU A 1215 47.40 21.70 -9.44
#